data_AF-A0A285EF95-F1
#
_entry.id   AF-A0A285EF95-F1
#
_cell.length_a   1.000
_cell.length_b   1.000
_cell.length_c   1.000
_cell.angle_alpha   90.00
_cell.angle_beta   90.00
_cell.angle_gamma   90.00
#
_symmetry.space_group_name_H-M   'P 1'
#
loop_
_entity.id
_entity.type
_entity.pdbx_description
1 polymer ?
#
loop_
_entity_poly.entity_id
_entity_poly.type
_entity_poly.pdbx_seq_one_letter_code
_entity_poly.pdbx_strand_id
1 'polypeptide(L)'
;MTALAVEELADLRATVAGALQAAWDAPQVAGRPDAGDAALRAAWEVAVRQGWTELGGEGALDALLAVTGELGRLACPLPLGDVYVATRLLDGRLAADVAEGRVRPVVAAAESAAGTVRFVEAAAAATHVLLLPAGDGEARLVPIAAVRPTGGTPAPAWSDVDLAAGGGVVVPVTAAHAEEARAVLRLALATRAYGAAGRAAELALAHASLRQQFGKPIGSFQAVSHRCVDGAIDVAAFVALAEEAARLGVAGDPSWLLAAELAVAHAAATAARVQFGAHHTLAAIGYFEEHEAPWLFRRVHADVTRLAVLPPPAGEPADVLLETGAGLPALDLGEQAEAARAEVRAFLAERVPDGLTGEDPALLDLLADAGYLAPGLPREFGGRAAGPAEQVAIGEELTHAGLARGARVAAAMLGPSIAAHGTPEQKQQFLPLISRGRMPFYLGYSEPEIGSDLAHLRTTARRDGDDWVVNGQKMWGTGAHRAEWIWLAARTDPEARAHAGITVFCFPVGLPGWSIQEHRSLGGEISCSSFFDDVRVPDSARVGEPGGGWRVLTEALAHERIHIASGTARLLRLFDDLLGALRADPAAAGSRGSAARATLTGLAVRLQAARALVASSTRRALQAGSDPAAAAMAKIIGSELEEDLGEAVLRLLGPAAALADGPNAGAPQTFEESLRLSIMMVVSGGTNDIQRNLVARALGLPR
;
A
#
# COMPACT_ATOMS: atom_id res chain seq x y z
N MET A 1 18.70 -14.39 11.35
CA MET A 1 19.41 -13.11 11.61
C MET A 1 18.36 -12.04 11.85
N THR A 2 18.72 -10.92 12.47
CA THR A 2 17.82 -9.77 12.61
C THR A 2 17.88 -8.93 11.34
N ALA A 3 16.74 -8.45 10.85
CA ALA A 3 16.71 -7.49 9.75
C ALA A 3 17.50 -6.23 10.14
N LEU A 4 18.17 -5.62 9.17
CA LEU A 4 18.88 -4.35 9.35
C LEU A 4 17.90 -3.24 9.74
N ALA A 5 18.39 -2.28 10.53
CA ALA A 5 17.63 -1.11 10.86
C ALA A 5 17.36 -0.25 9.60
N VAL A 6 16.28 0.52 9.62
CA VAL A 6 15.89 1.39 8.49
C VAL A 6 16.99 2.39 8.16
N GLU A 7 17.66 2.93 9.19
CA GLU A 7 18.80 3.84 9.04
C GLU A 7 20.01 3.16 8.38
N GLU A 8 20.33 1.92 8.77
CA GLU A 8 21.43 1.15 8.18
C GLU A 8 21.17 0.84 6.70
N LEU A 9 19.93 0.50 6.35
CA LEU A 9 19.53 0.30 4.94
C LEU A 9 19.59 1.60 4.15
N ALA A 10 19.22 2.74 4.75
CA ALA A 10 19.31 4.04 4.10
C ALA A 10 20.77 4.47 3.85
N ASP A 11 21.65 4.27 4.84
CA ASP A 11 23.09 4.51 4.72
C ASP A 11 23.70 3.59 3.66
N LEU A 12 23.35 2.30 3.66
CA LEU A 12 23.78 1.37 2.62
C LEU A 12 23.39 1.87 1.23
N ARG A 13 22.11 2.26 1.01
CA ARG A 13 21.66 2.82 -0.28
C ARG A 13 22.46 4.06 -0.68
N ALA A 14 22.69 4.99 0.26
CA ALA A 14 23.44 6.21 -0.01
C ALA A 14 24.90 5.95 -0.44
N THR A 15 25.53 4.88 0.08
CA THR A 15 26.91 4.52 -0.27
C THR A 15 27.05 3.84 -1.63
N VAL A 16 26.03 3.13 -2.12
CA VAL A 16 26.08 2.36 -3.39
C VAL A 16 26.41 3.26 -4.58
N ALA A 17 25.69 4.38 -4.74
CA ALA A 17 25.91 5.30 -5.86
C ALA A 17 27.31 5.93 -5.81
N GLY A 18 27.78 6.31 -4.62
CA GLY A 18 29.13 6.84 -4.43
C GLY A 18 30.22 5.80 -4.75
N ALA A 19 30.03 4.55 -4.32
CA ALA A 19 30.97 3.47 -4.58
C ALA A 19 31.07 3.11 -6.07
N LEU A 20 29.96 3.19 -6.80
CA LEU A 20 29.91 2.91 -8.24
C LEU A 20 30.34 4.09 -9.11
N GLN A 21 30.45 5.30 -8.58
CA GLN A 21 30.70 6.52 -9.37
C GLN A 21 31.87 6.42 -10.35
N ALA A 22 32.95 5.72 -10.00
CA ALA A 22 34.11 5.54 -10.89
C ALA A 22 33.97 4.40 -11.91
N ALA A 23 33.08 3.43 -11.65
CA ALA A 23 32.91 2.23 -12.46
C ALA A 23 31.64 2.25 -13.34
N TRP A 24 30.59 2.92 -12.87
CA TRP A 24 29.28 3.06 -13.48
C TRP A 24 28.68 4.41 -13.07
N ASP A 25 29.14 5.48 -13.71
CA ASP A 25 28.85 6.86 -13.31
C ASP A 25 27.40 7.29 -13.61
N ALA A 26 26.80 6.76 -14.68
CA ALA A 26 25.45 7.10 -15.09
C ALA A 26 24.77 5.99 -15.92
N PRO A 27 23.42 5.97 -16.00
CA PRO A 27 22.68 5.02 -16.84
C PRO A 27 23.14 4.92 -18.30
N GLN A 28 23.62 6.04 -18.86
CA GLN A 28 24.11 6.16 -20.24
C GLN A 28 25.33 5.25 -20.53
N VAL A 29 26.08 4.82 -19.50
CA VAL A 29 27.21 3.90 -19.65
C VAL A 29 26.81 2.59 -20.30
N ALA A 30 25.59 2.11 -20.02
CA ALA A 30 25.03 0.89 -20.59
C ALA A 30 25.01 0.89 -22.13
N GLY A 31 25.01 2.08 -22.74
CA GLY A 31 24.95 2.30 -24.18
C GLY A 31 26.27 2.36 -24.91
N ARG A 32 27.39 2.48 -24.20
CA ARG A 32 28.69 2.73 -24.82
C ARG A 32 29.26 1.39 -25.31
N PRO A 33 29.43 1.18 -26.63
CA PRO A 33 29.98 -0.07 -27.17
C PRO A 33 31.38 -0.34 -26.59
N ASP A 34 31.68 -1.60 -26.23
CA ASP A 34 32.89 -2.10 -25.53
C ASP A 34 33.15 -1.54 -24.12
N ALA A 35 32.78 -0.28 -23.86
CA ALA A 35 32.91 0.37 -22.57
C ALA A 35 31.85 -0.11 -21.56
N GLY A 36 30.64 -0.50 -21.99
CA GLY A 36 29.59 -1.03 -21.11
C GLY A 36 29.99 -2.34 -20.41
N ASP A 37 30.62 -3.27 -21.14
CA ASP A 37 31.09 -4.54 -20.58
C ASP A 37 32.31 -4.35 -19.68
N ALA A 38 33.22 -3.42 -20.04
CA ALA A 38 34.33 -3.03 -19.18
C ALA A 38 33.84 -2.38 -17.87
N ALA A 39 32.86 -1.47 -17.96
CA ALA A 39 32.23 -0.83 -16.81
C ALA A 39 31.52 -1.86 -15.92
N LEU A 40 30.83 -2.84 -16.51
CA LEU A 40 30.19 -3.91 -15.73
C LEU A 40 31.22 -4.78 -15.00
N ARG A 41 32.38 -5.08 -15.61
CA ARG A 41 33.49 -5.77 -14.92
C ARG A 41 34.03 -4.93 -13.75
N ALA A 42 34.21 -3.63 -13.95
CA ALA A 42 34.65 -2.72 -12.88
C ALA A 42 33.61 -2.62 -11.74
N ALA A 43 32.31 -2.61 -12.06
CA ALA A 43 31.23 -2.62 -11.08
C ALA A 43 31.24 -3.92 -10.25
N TRP A 44 31.58 -5.05 -10.87
CA TRP A 44 31.79 -6.33 -10.17
C TRP A 44 32.94 -6.23 -9.15
N GLU A 45 34.07 -5.61 -9.52
CA GLU A 45 35.18 -5.39 -8.59
C GLU A 45 34.80 -4.46 -7.43
N VAL A 46 33.98 -3.44 -7.69
CA VAL A 46 33.41 -2.59 -6.63
C VAL A 46 32.56 -3.44 -5.69
N ALA A 47 31.67 -4.27 -6.22
CA ALA A 47 30.79 -5.12 -5.42
C ALA A 47 31.57 -6.07 -4.50
N VAL A 48 32.66 -6.68 -4.98
CA VAL A 48 33.56 -7.49 -4.16
C VAL A 48 34.22 -6.64 -3.07
N ARG A 49 34.79 -5.49 -3.41
CA ARG A 49 35.44 -4.61 -2.41
C ARG A 49 34.50 -4.08 -1.33
N GLN A 50 33.23 -3.90 -1.68
CA GLN A 50 32.19 -3.42 -0.76
C GLN A 50 31.47 -4.58 -0.03
N GLY A 51 31.85 -5.84 -0.26
CA GLY A 51 31.24 -7.01 0.37
C GLY A 51 29.84 -7.37 -0.13
N TRP A 52 29.35 -6.75 -1.21
CA TRP A 52 28.00 -7.03 -1.73
C TRP A 52 27.85 -8.46 -2.27
N THR A 53 28.96 -9.10 -2.62
CA THR A 53 29.02 -10.50 -3.07
C THR A 53 28.96 -11.51 -1.92
N GLU A 54 29.04 -11.05 -0.66
CA GLU A 54 29.00 -11.88 0.55
C GLU A 54 27.58 -12.00 1.15
N LEU A 55 26.66 -11.11 0.75
CA LEU A 55 25.31 -10.98 1.32
C LEU A 55 24.50 -12.29 1.33
N GLY A 56 24.70 -13.16 0.34
CA GLY A 56 24.04 -14.47 0.31
C GLY A 56 24.58 -15.44 1.35
N GLY A 57 25.89 -15.44 1.61
CA GLY A 57 26.47 -16.22 2.72
C GLY A 57 25.98 -15.75 4.09
N GLU A 58 25.64 -14.46 4.20
CA GLU A 58 25.07 -13.84 5.38
C GLU A 58 23.54 -13.96 5.47
N GLY A 59 22.85 -14.41 4.41
CA GLY A 59 21.38 -14.41 4.39
C GLY A 59 20.74 -13.01 4.53
N ALA A 60 21.46 -11.96 4.13
CA ALA A 60 21.05 -10.57 4.24
C ALA A 60 20.18 -10.13 3.06
N LEU A 61 18.97 -10.70 2.98
CA LEU A 61 18.02 -10.45 1.87
C LEU A 61 17.60 -8.97 1.77
N ASP A 62 17.36 -8.31 2.89
CA ASP A 62 17.05 -6.89 2.98
C ASP A 62 18.18 -5.99 2.42
N ALA A 63 19.43 -6.29 2.78
CA ALA A 63 20.61 -5.62 2.22
C ALA A 63 20.74 -5.87 0.71
N LEU A 64 20.49 -7.10 0.24
CA LEU A 64 20.47 -7.43 -1.19
C LEU A 64 19.48 -6.55 -1.93
N LEU A 65 18.23 -6.44 -1.44
CA LEU A 65 17.21 -5.64 -2.09
C LEU A 65 17.55 -4.15 -2.06
N ALA A 66 18.11 -3.65 -0.97
CA ALA A 66 18.55 -2.26 -0.87
C ALA A 66 19.61 -1.90 -1.93
N VAL A 67 20.67 -2.71 -2.05
CA VAL A 67 21.70 -2.50 -3.08
C VAL A 67 21.12 -2.67 -4.49
N THR A 68 20.28 -3.69 -4.69
CA THR A 68 19.66 -3.98 -5.99
C THR A 68 18.73 -2.87 -6.47
N GLY A 69 18.01 -2.22 -5.56
CA GLY A 69 17.20 -1.05 -5.86
C GLY A 69 18.05 0.11 -6.39
N GLU A 70 19.17 0.40 -5.74
CA GLU A 70 20.11 1.45 -6.19
C GLU A 70 20.78 1.11 -7.52
N LEU A 71 21.15 -0.15 -7.75
CA LEU A 71 21.61 -0.60 -9.06
C LEU A 71 20.55 -0.32 -10.15
N GLY A 72 19.27 -0.53 -9.83
CA GLY A 72 18.16 -0.20 -10.70
C GLY A 72 18.10 1.28 -11.04
N ARG A 73 18.26 2.16 -10.03
CA ARG A 73 18.28 3.62 -10.22
C ARG A 73 19.42 4.08 -11.13
N LEU A 74 20.52 3.33 -11.19
CA LEU A 74 21.65 3.55 -12.09
C LEU A 74 21.52 2.83 -13.43
N ALA A 75 20.42 2.11 -13.68
CA ALA A 75 20.28 1.16 -14.79
C ALA A 75 21.41 0.13 -14.89
N CYS A 76 22.08 -0.19 -13.78
CA CYS A 76 23.21 -1.11 -13.72
C CYS A 76 22.71 -2.56 -13.69
N PRO A 77 23.13 -3.44 -14.63
CA PRO A 77 22.65 -4.81 -14.73
C PRO A 77 23.39 -5.78 -13.80
N LEU A 78 24.16 -5.29 -12.82
CA LEU A 78 24.98 -6.15 -11.94
C LEU A 78 24.11 -7.24 -11.29
N PRO A 79 24.42 -8.54 -11.48
CA PRO A 79 23.50 -9.63 -11.14
C PRO A 79 23.67 -10.08 -9.67
N LEU A 80 23.42 -9.19 -8.70
CA LEU A 80 23.61 -9.52 -7.28
C LEU A 80 22.63 -10.58 -6.76
N GLY A 81 21.42 -10.67 -7.32
CA GLY A 81 20.48 -11.75 -6.99
C GLY A 81 21.04 -13.13 -7.37
N ASP A 82 21.68 -13.22 -8.54
CA ASP A 82 22.36 -14.42 -9.03
C ASP A 82 23.52 -14.83 -8.10
N VAL A 83 24.31 -13.84 -7.65
CA VAL A 83 25.41 -14.04 -6.69
C VAL A 83 24.90 -14.50 -5.33
N TYR A 84 23.83 -13.88 -4.82
CA TYR A 84 23.20 -14.26 -3.56
C TYR A 84 22.71 -15.70 -3.61
N VAL A 85 22.00 -16.10 -4.66
CA VAL A 85 21.53 -17.48 -4.82
C VAL A 85 22.69 -18.46 -4.94
N ALA A 86 23.72 -18.13 -5.72
CA ALA A 86 24.88 -19.00 -5.87
C ALA A 86 25.59 -19.23 -4.53
N THR A 87 25.84 -18.19 -3.75
CA THR A 87 26.49 -18.32 -2.42
C THR A 87 25.63 -19.07 -1.39
N ARG A 88 24.30 -19.01 -1.50
CA ARG A 88 23.37 -19.79 -0.65
C ARG A 88 23.35 -21.28 -0.99
N LEU A 89 23.53 -21.64 -2.26
CA LEU A 89 23.44 -23.02 -2.73
C LEU A 89 24.79 -23.74 -2.76
N LEU A 90 25.89 -23.03 -3.05
CA LEU A 90 27.22 -23.61 -3.18
C LEU A 90 27.90 -23.84 -1.82
N ASP A 91 28.79 -24.83 -1.76
CA ASP A 91 29.53 -25.16 -0.53
C ASP A 91 30.74 -24.24 -0.28
N GLY A 92 31.33 -24.36 0.92
CA GLY A 92 32.26 -23.38 1.51
C GLY A 92 33.37 -22.85 0.60
N ARG A 93 34.04 -23.69 -0.20
CA ARG A 93 35.12 -23.21 -1.08
C ARG A 93 34.57 -22.44 -2.28
N LEU A 94 33.51 -22.95 -2.90
CA LEU A 94 32.91 -22.30 -4.08
C LEU A 94 32.15 -21.04 -3.70
N ALA A 95 31.48 -21.03 -2.56
CA ALA A 95 30.86 -19.83 -2.01
C ALA A 95 31.91 -18.74 -1.73
N ALA A 96 33.08 -19.09 -1.16
CA ALA A 96 34.18 -18.16 -0.98
C ALA A 96 34.76 -17.66 -2.33
N ASP A 97 34.90 -18.55 -3.32
CA ASP A 97 35.34 -18.14 -4.66
C ASP A 97 34.35 -17.18 -5.34
N VAL A 98 33.04 -17.31 -5.06
CA VAL A 98 32.02 -16.36 -5.51
C VAL A 98 32.13 -15.02 -4.78
N ALA A 99 32.23 -15.06 -3.45
CA ALA A 99 32.39 -13.87 -2.61
C ALA A 99 33.61 -13.04 -3.02
N GLU A 100 34.74 -13.69 -3.27
CA GLU A 100 36.00 -13.04 -3.68
C GLU A 100 36.04 -12.69 -5.19
N GLY A 101 34.98 -13.01 -5.94
CA GLY A 101 34.85 -12.72 -7.38
C GLY A 101 35.74 -13.53 -8.31
N ARG A 102 36.36 -14.62 -7.82
CA ARG A 102 37.02 -15.62 -8.66
C ARG A 102 36.02 -16.37 -9.54
N VAL A 103 34.84 -16.66 -8.98
CA VAL A 103 33.67 -17.16 -9.68
C VAL A 103 32.62 -16.06 -9.73
N ARG A 104 32.23 -15.66 -10.93
CA ARG A 104 31.20 -14.66 -11.21
C ARG A 104 30.00 -15.35 -11.84
N PRO A 105 29.05 -15.86 -11.05
CA PRO A 105 27.94 -16.67 -11.54
C PRO A 105 26.81 -15.79 -12.08
N VAL A 106 26.14 -16.30 -13.11
CA VAL A 106 24.79 -15.87 -13.52
C VAL A 106 23.88 -17.08 -13.46
N VAL A 107 22.63 -16.90 -13.05
CA VAL A 107 21.70 -17.98 -12.82
C VAL A 107 20.74 -18.12 -14.01
N ALA A 108 20.52 -19.36 -14.43
CA ALA A 108 19.54 -19.69 -15.46
C ALA A 108 18.71 -20.91 -15.05
N ALA A 109 17.48 -20.98 -15.54
CA ALA A 109 16.70 -22.22 -15.49
C ALA A 109 17.41 -23.32 -16.30
N ALA A 110 17.12 -24.58 -15.97
CA ALA A 110 17.76 -25.75 -16.58
C ALA A 110 17.79 -25.71 -18.12
N GLU A 111 18.88 -26.29 -18.64
CA GLU A 111 19.37 -26.24 -20.03
C GLU A 111 18.33 -26.60 -21.11
N SER A 112 18.48 -26.00 -22.30
CA SER A 112 18.00 -26.60 -23.55
C SER A 112 18.97 -27.70 -23.99
N ALA A 113 18.50 -28.71 -24.73
CA ALA A 113 19.24 -29.93 -25.12
C ALA A 113 20.55 -29.75 -25.94
N ALA A 114 21.10 -28.53 -26.06
CA ALA A 114 22.21 -28.18 -26.95
C ALA A 114 23.40 -27.44 -26.29
N GLY A 115 23.58 -27.45 -24.96
CA GLY A 115 24.76 -26.82 -24.34
C GLY A 115 24.76 -25.29 -24.33
N THR A 116 23.66 -24.66 -24.77
CA THR A 116 23.54 -23.21 -24.94
C THR A 116 22.43 -22.65 -24.03
N VAL A 117 22.74 -21.60 -23.28
CA VAL A 117 21.77 -20.84 -22.48
C VAL A 117 21.49 -19.51 -23.17
N ARG A 118 20.21 -19.18 -23.35
CA ARG A 118 19.80 -17.97 -24.08
C ARG A 118 19.38 -16.86 -23.13
N PHE A 119 19.45 -15.62 -23.64
CA PHE A 119 18.98 -14.42 -22.92
C PHE A 119 19.70 -14.18 -21.58
N VAL A 120 20.98 -14.53 -21.51
CA VAL A 120 21.81 -14.37 -20.31
C VAL A 120 22.25 -12.91 -20.19
N GLU A 121 21.85 -12.27 -19.12
CA GLU A 121 22.29 -10.93 -18.77
C GLU A 121 23.69 -10.95 -18.13
N ALA A 122 24.44 -9.86 -18.29
CA ALA A 122 25.76 -9.70 -17.69
C ALA A 122 26.80 -10.77 -18.11
N ALA A 123 26.53 -11.55 -19.16
CA ALA A 123 27.36 -12.67 -19.59
C ALA A 123 28.81 -12.29 -19.92
N ALA A 124 29.03 -11.10 -20.48
CA ALA A 124 30.37 -10.59 -20.81
C ALA A 124 31.28 -10.36 -19.58
N ALA A 125 30.69 -10.21 -18.39
CA ALA A 125 31.39 -10.08 -17.11
C ALA A 125 31.29 -11.37 -16.27
N ALA A 126 30.47 -12.33 -16.66
CA ALA A 126 30.32 -13.61 -15.97
C ALA A 126 31.45 -14.59 -16.31
N THR A 127 31.63 -15.60 -15.47
CA THR A 127 32.59 -16.69 -15.69
C THR A 127 31.90 -18.05 -15.73
N HIS A 128 30.77 -18.18 -15.06
CA HIS A 128 30.03 -19.43 -14.90
C HIS A 128 28.53 -19.19 -15.01
N VAL A 129 27.80 -20.19 -15.47
CA VAL A 129 26.34 -20.25 -15.35
C VAL A 129 25.99 -21.26 -14.27
N LEU A 130 25.14 -20.87 -13.31
CA LEU A 130 24.51 -21.78 -12.37
C LEU A 130 23.14 -22.19 -12.92
N LEU A 131 23.03 -23.42 -13.38
CA LEU A 131 21.78 -24.01 -13.86
C LEU A 131 20.97 -24.49 -12.66
N LEU A 132 19.80 -23.89 -12.44
CA LEU A 132 18.88 -24.28 -11.38
C LEU A 132 17.88 -25.36 -11.85
N PRO A 133 17.63 -26.41 -11.05
CA PRO A 133 16.57 -27.36 -11.32
C PRO A 133 15.18 -26.73 -11.09
N ALA A 134 14.15 -27.29 -11.72
CA ALA A 134 12.77 -26.84 -11.55
C ALA A 134 12.19 -27.23 -10.16
N GLY A 135 12.65 -28.34 -9.58
CA GLY A 135 12.27 -28.82 -8.26
C GLY A 135 13.45 -29.56 -7.61
N ASP A 136 13.19 -30.70 -6.99
CA ASP A 136 14.25 -31.58 -6.49
C ASP A 136 15.20 -31.98 -7.62
N GLY A 137 16.51 -31.88 -7.37
CA GLY A 137 17.50 -32.31 -8.35
C GLY A 137 18.88 -31.75 -8.09
N GLU A 138 19.60 -31.49 -9.17
CA GLU A 138 20.99 -31.09 -9.16
C GLU A 138 21.15 -29.70 -9.79
N ALA A 139 21.65 -28.74 -9.01
CA ALA A 139 22.14 -27.50 -9.57
C ALA A 139 23.54 -27.72 -10.14
N ARG A 140 23.82 -27.14 -11.32
CA ARG A 140 25.08 -27.34 -12.04
C ARG A 140 25.76 -26.00 -12.29
N LEU A 141 26.92 -25.77 -11.68
CA LEU A 141 27.77 -24.60 -11.92
C LEU A 141 28.76 -24.93 -13.04
N VAL A 142 28.59 -24.31 -14.21
CA VAL A 142 29.32 -24.65 -15.44
C VAL A 142 30.09 -23.45 -15.97
N PRO A 143 31.39 -23.56 -16.31
CA PRO A 143 32.15 -22.47 -16.91
C PRO A 143 31.58 -22.05 -18.27
N ILE A 144 31.66 -20.76 -18.55
CA ILE A 144 31.27 -20.19 -19.84
C ILE A 144 32.40 -20.41 -20.85
N ALA A 145 32.07 -21.05 -21.98
CA ALA A 145 33.01 -21.28 -23.08
C ALA A 145 32.98 -20.16 -24.12
N ALA A 146 31.78 -19.67 -24.47
CA ALA A 146 31.62 -18.56 -25.40
C ALA A 146 30.40 -17.70 -25.06
N VAL A 147 30.49 -16.41 -25.39
CA VAL A 147 29.42 -15.43 -25.19
C VAL A 147 29.10 -14.77 -26.53
N ARG A 148 27.83 -14.76 -26.93
CA ARG A 148 27.34 -14.12 -28.15
C ARG A 148 26.27 -13.09 -27.81
N PRO A 149 26.60 -11.79 -27.84
CA PRO A 149 25.62 -10.73 -27.59
C PRO A 149 24.43 -10.78 -28.55
N THR A 150 23.23 -10.59 -28.01
CA THR A 150 21.95 -10.49 -28.72
C THR A 150 21.40 -9.07 -28.54
N GLY A 151 21.55 -8.24 -29.56
CA GLY A 151 21.11 -6.85 -29.52
C GLY A 151 19.60 -6.70 -29.36
N GLY A 152 19.16 -5.60 -28.76
CA GLY A 152 17.73 -5.31 -28.55
C GLY A 152 17.53 -4.18 -27.53
N THR A 153 16.37 -4.20 -26.87
CA THR A 153 16.05 -3.27 -25.77
C THR A 153 17.03 -3.36 -24.60
N PRO A 154 17.48 -4.54 -24.14
CA PRO A 154 18.42 -4.63 -23.01
C PRO A 154 19.75 -3.94 -23.33
N ALA A 155 20.23 -3.14 -22.37
CA ALA A 155 21.54 -2.48 -22.43
C ALA A 155 22.24 -2.64 -21.08
N PRO A 156 23.46 -3.20 -21.02
CA PRO A 156 24.16 -3.94 -22.07
C PRO A 156 23.31 -5.10 -22.63
N ALA A 157 23.64 -5.54 -23.84
CA ALA A 157 22.89 -6.58 -24.52
C ALA A 157 22.87 -7.89 -23.72
N TRP A 158 21.76 -8.62 -23.78
CA TRP A 158 21.76 -10.03 -23.36
C TRP A 158 22.68 -10.85 -24.27
N SER A 159 22.94 -12.10 -23.90
CA SER A 159 23.78 -12.98 -24.68
C SER A 159 23.23 -14.40 -24.75
N ASP A 160 23.50 -15.08 -25.85
CA ASP A 160 23.48 -16.54 -25.91
C ASP A 160 24.86 -17.04 -25.45
N VAL A 161 24.89 -17.98 -24.52
CA VAL A 161 26.10 -18.44 -23.82
C VAL A 161 26.29 -19.94 -24.04
N ASP A 162 27.45 -20.33 -24.58
CA ASP A 162 27.85 -21.73 -24.70
C ASP A 162 28.55 -22.17 -23.42
N LEU A 163 28.16 -23.35 -22.93
CA LEU A 163 28.73 -23.95 -21.74
C LEU A 163 29.92 -24.86 -22.08
N ALA A 164 30.92 -24.91 -21.20
CA ALA A 164 32.07 -25.79 -21.37
C ALA A 164 31.67 -27.28 -21.32
N ALA A 165 32.16 -28.08 -22.27
CA ALA A 165 31.88 -29.50 -22.33
C ALA A 165 32.53 -30.25 -21.14
N GLY A 166 31.75 -31.06 -20.43
CA GLY A 166 32.24 -32.02 -19.43
C GLY A 166 32.84 -31.43 -18.15
N GLY A 167 32.65 -30.14 -17.88
CA GLY A 167 33.18 -29.48 -16.69
C GLY A 167 32.10 -28.68 -15.98
N GLY A 168 31.69 -29.10 -14.80
CA GLY A 168 30.78 -28.34 -13.95
C GLY A 168 30.69 -28.96 -12.57
N VAL A 169 30.53 -28.12 -11.54
CA VAL A 169 30.31 -28.62 -10.18
C VAL A 169 28.82 -28.86 -10.00
N VAL A 170 28.49 -30.03 -9.46
CA VAL A 170 27.12 -30.45 -9.20
C VAL A 170 26.84 -30.35 -7.71
N VAL A 171 25.74 -29.71 -7.36
CA VAL A 171 25.29 -29.57 -5.97
C VAL A 171 23.85 -30.06 -5.85
N PRO A 172 23.55 -30.97 -4.89
CA PRO A 172 22.18 -31.41 -4.66
C PRO A 172 21.33 -30.25 -4.10
N VAL A 173 20.13 -30.08 -4.65
CA VAL A 173 19.20 -29.01 -4.27
C VAL A 173 17.81 -29.62 -4.05
N THR A 174 17.22 -29.28 -2.91
CA THR A 174 15.83 -29.66 -2.59
C THR A 174 14.85 -28.72 -3.29
N ALA A 175 13.60 -29.14 -3.46
CA ALA A 175 12.54 -28.31 -4.02
C ALA A 175 12.41 -26.97 -3.28
N ALA A 176 12.46 -27.00 -1.94
CA ALA A 176 12.41 -25.80 -1.11
C ALA A 176 13.57 -24.82 -1.39
N HIS A 177 14.82 -25.33 -1.51
CA HIS A 177 15.96 -24.50 -1.87
C HIS A 177 15.84 -23.93 -3.29
N ALA A 178 15.32 -24.70 -4.25
CA ALA A 178 15.10 -24.23 -5.61
C ALA A 178 13.98 -23.16 -5.68
N GLU A 179 12.93 -23.31 -4.87
CA GLU A 179 11.85 -22.34 -4.72
C GLU A 179 12.33 -21.03 -4.10
N GLU A 180 13.07 -21.10 -2.99
CA GLU A 180 13.72 -19.94 -2.35
C GLU A 180 14.64 -19.22 -3.34
N ALA A 181 15.47 -19.96 -4.06
CA ALA A 181 16.35 -19.40 -5.08
C ALA A 181 15.58 -18.62 -6.17
N ARG A 182 14.48 -19.20 -6.70
CA ARG A 182 13.65 -18.51 -7.70
C ARG A 182 12.95 -17.27 -7.12
N ALA A 183 12.43 -17.35 -5.90
CA ALA A 183 11.79 -16.22 -5.24
C ALA A 183 12.77 -15.04 -5.06
N VAL A 184 14.00 -15.32 -4.61
CA VAL A 184 15.04 -14.28 -4.48
C VAL A 184 15.40 -13.65 -5.82
N LEU A 185 15.61 -14.45 -6.87
CA LEU A 185 15.93 -13.93 -8.22
C LEU A 185 14.81 -13.04 -8.75
N ARG A 186 13.56 -13.50 -8.64
CA ARG A 186 12.39 -12.75 -9.11
C ARG A 186 12.22 -11.45 -8.33
N LEU A 187 12.35 -11.49 -7.00
CA LEU A 187 12.23 -10.32 -6.14
C LEU A 187 13.37 -9.32 -6.39
N ALA A 188 14.60 -9.78 -6.63
CA ALA A 188 15.73 -8.93 -6.99
C ALA A 188 15.51 -8.25 -8.35
N LEU A 189 15.04 -8.97 -9.37
CA LEU A 189 14.69 -8.39 -10.68
C LEU A 189 13.57 -7.34 -10.55
N ALA A 190 12.50 -7.66 -9.81
CA ALA A 190 11.41 -6.73 -9.54
C ALA A 190 11.91 -5.46 -8.81
N THR A 191 12.80 -5.64 -7.84
CA THR A 191 13.40 -4.53 -7.07
C THR A 191 14.26 -3.64 -7.95
N ARG A 192 15.06 -4.23 -8.83
CA ARG A 192 15.87 -3.46 -9.79
C ARG A 192 15.02 -2.73 -10.82
N ALA A 193 13.95 -3.36 -11.31
CA ALA A 193 13.00 -2.72 -12.22
C ALA A 193 12.37 -1.48 -11.56
N TYR A 194 11.99 -1.56 -10.28
CA TYR A 194 11.44 -0.42 -9.56
C TYR A 194 12.46 0.62 -9.14
N GLY A 195 13.71 0.24 -8.90
CA GLY A 195 14.80 1.20 -8.81
C GLY A 195 14.84 2.09 -10.05
N ALA A 196 14.78 1.47 -11.24
CA ALA A 196 14.78 2.20 -12.50
C ALA A 196 13.51 3.04 -12.72
N ALA A 197 12.33 2.45 -12.52
CA ALA A 197 11.04 3.12 -12.68
C ALA A 197 10.86 4.28 -11.68
N GLY A 198 11.29 4.10 -10.43
CA GLY A 198 11.28 5.12 -9.39
C GLY A 198 12.18 6.30 -9.72
N ARG A 199 13.40 6.04 -10.20
CA ARG A 199 14.29 7.10 -10.70
C ARG A 199 13.66 7.87 -11.86
N ALA A 200 13.00 7.19 -12.79
CA ALA A 200 12.31 7.86 -13.90
C ALA A 200 11.14 8.73 -13.39
N ALA A 201 10.38 8.25 -12.41
CA ALA A 201 9.30 9.02 -11.77
C ALA A 201 9.83 10.28 -11.05
N GLU A 202 10.97 10.20 -10.37
CA GLU A 202 11.63 11.36 -9.75
C GLU A 202 12.09 12.40 -10.79
N LEU A 203 12.69 11.95 -11.89
CA LEU A 203 13.08 12.84 -13.00
C LEU A 203 11.86 13.54 -13.59
N ALA A 204 10.75 12.81 -13.76
CA ALA A 204 9.48 13.35 -14.23
C ALA A 204 8.87 14.36 -13.24
N LEU A 205 8.93 14.08 -11.94
CA LEU A 205 8.47 14.98 -10.89
C LEU A 205 9.27 16.29 -10.89
N ALA A 206 10.60 16.20 -10.93
CA ALA A 206 11.48 17.35 -11.01
C ALA A 206 11.22 18.18 -12.29
N HIS A 207 11.04 17.51 -13.43
CA HIS A 207 10.68 18.18 -14.67
C HIS A 207 9.32 18.90 -14.57
N ALA A 208 8.32 18.24 -13.98
CA ALA A 208 6.99 18.81 -13.79
C ALA A 208 6.99 20.07 -12.92
N SER A 209 7.84 20.11 -11.90
CA SER A 209 8.00 21.27 -11.01
C SER A 209 8.71 22.45 -11.65
N LEU A 210 9.62 22.22 -12.60
CA LEU A 210 10.47 23.26 -13.18
C LEU A 210 10.01 23.76 -14.55
N ARG A 211 9.50 22.87 -15.41
CA ARG A 211 9.14 23.19 -16.79
C ARG A 211 7.90 24.08 -16.82
N GLN A 212 7.99 25.24 -17.50
CA GLN A 212 6.87 26.17 -17.63
C GLN A 212 6.14 26.08 -18.98
N GLN A 213 4.81 26.00 -18.98
CA GLN A 213 3.97 26.20 -20.16
C GLN A 213 2.75 27.04 -19.78
N PHE A 214 2.27 27.87 -20.71
CA PHE A 214 1.14 28.78 -20.47
C PHE A 214 1.31 29.64 -19.21
N GLY A 215 2.54 30.09 -18.93
CA GLY A 215 2.85 30.98 -17.80
C GLY A 215 2.95 30.33 -16.43
N LYS A 216 2.89 29.00 -16.31
CA LYS A 216 3.02 28.29 -15.03
C LYS A 216 3.77 26.96 -15.17
N PRO A 217 4.33 26.38 -14.08
CA PRO A 217 4.91 25.05 -14.12
C PRO A 217 3.90 24.00 -14.58
N ILE A 218 4.32 23.03 -15.38
CA ILE A 218 3.40 22.02 -15.92
C ILE A 218 2.79 21.13 -14.82
N GLY A 219 3.48 20.99 -13.69
CA GLY A 219 2.98 20.30 -12.49
C GLY A 219 1.73 20.94 -11.86
N SER A 220 1.38 22.17 -12.23
CA SER A 220 0.13 22.82 -11.79
C SER A 220 -1.10 22.41 -12.62
N PHE A 221 -0.93 21.63 -13.69
CA PHE A 221 -2.04 21.06 -14.44
C PHE A 221 -2.40 19.70 -13.86
N GLN A 222 -3.65 19.52 -13.43
CA GLN A 222 -4.10 18.30 -12.75
C GLN A 222 -3.78 17.01 -13.53
N ALA A 223 -3.95 17.00 -14.85
CA ALA A 223 -3.64 15.83 -15.67
C ALA A 223 -2.14 15.42 -15.62
N VAL A 224 -1.24 16.38 -15.39
CA VAL A 224 0.20 16.11 -15.22
C VAL A 224 0.50 15.72 -13.78
N SER A 225 -0.04 16.47 -12.80
CA SER A 225 0.21 16.18 -11.39
C SER A 225 -0.32 14.82 -10.97
N HIS A 226 -1.54 14.47 -11.38
CA HIS A 226 -2.17 13.19 -11.08
C HIS A 226 -1.39 12.03 -11.70
N ARG A 227 -0.89 12.18 -12.93
CA ARG A 227 -0.01 11.17 -13.54
C ARG A 227 1.27 10.94 -12.73
N CYS A 228 1.91 12.02 -12.24
CA CYS A 228 3.07 11.91 -11.37
C CYS A 228 2.72 11.24 -10.02
N VAL A 229 1.55 11.56 -9.46
CA VAL A 229 1.04 10.94 -8.23
C VAL A 229 0.78 9.46 -8.41
N ASP A 230 0.13 9.03 -9.49
CA ASP A 230 -0.14 7.62 -9.77
C ASP A 230 1.16 6.81 -9.87
N GLY A 231 2.18 7.37 -10.52
CA GLY A 231 3.53 6.77 -10.55
C GLY A 231 4.17 6.67 -9.16
N ALA A 232 4.02 7.71 -8.32
CA ALA A 232 4.52 7.71 -6.95
C ALA A 232 3.79 6.70 -6.05
N ILE A 233 2.48 6.53 -6.24
CA ILE A 233 1.66 5.51 -5.55
C ILE A 233 2.21 4.11 -5.86
N ASP A 234 2.40 3.78 -7.14
CA ASP A 234 2.90 2.46 -7.55
C ASP A 234 4.31 2.17 -7.01
N VAL A 235 5.19 3.17 -6.99
CA VAL A 235 6.54 3.06 -6.42
C VAL A 235 6.48 2.86 -4.90
N ALA A 236 5.71 3.66 -4.17
CA ALA A 236 5.57 3.53 -2.73
C ALA A 236 4.95 2.17 -2.33
N ALA A 237 3.96 1.70 -3.07
CA ALA A 237 3.34 0.40 -2.90
C ALA A 237 4.36 -0.74 -3.09
N PHE A 238 5.17 -0.70 -4.15
CA PHE A 238 6.19 -1.71 -4.38
C PHE A 238 7.23 -1.74 -3.26
N VAL A 239 7.74 -0.58 -2.86
CA VAL A 239 8.73 -0.48 -1.79
C VAL A 239 8.19 -1.11 -0.51
N ALA A 240 6.94 -0.79 -0.13
CA ALA A 240 6.31 -1.39 1.04
C ALA A 240 6.13 -2.92 0.94
N LEU A 241 5.78 -3.44 -0.25
CA LEU A 241 5.65 -4.88 -0.50
C LEU A 241 7.01 -5.60 -0.45
N ALA A 242 8.05 -5.03 -1.06
CA ALA A 242 9.38 -5.62 -1.09
C ALA A 242 10.05 -5.62 0.29
N GLU A 243 9.89 -4.54 1.06
CA GLU A 243 10.34 -4.48 2.46
C GLU A 243 9.67 -5.56 3.32
N GLU A 244 8.37 -5.78 3.12
CA GLU A 244 7.63 -6.80 3.85
C GLU A 244 8.08 -8.22 3.48
N ALA A 245 8.28 -8.50 2.19
CA ALA A 245 8.81 -9.77 1.72
C ALA A 245 10.22 -10.05 2.29
N ALA A 246 11.08 -9.03 2.32
CA ALA A 246 12.42 -9.14 2.91
C ALA A 246 12.36 -9.40 4.42
N ARG A 247 11.50 -8.67 5.15
CA ARG A 247 11.31 -8.85 6.60
C ARG A 247 10.90 -10.28 6.93
N LEU A 248 9.89 -10.81 6.22
CA LEU A 248 9.43 -12.19 6.39
C LEU A 248 10.51 -13.21 6.02
N GLY A 249 11.26 -12.96 4.93
CA GLY A 249 12.34 -13.83 4.47
C GLY A 249 13.49 -13.91 5.47
N VAL A 250 13.94 -12.78 6.02
CA VAL A 250 15.00 -12.72 7.05
C VAL A 250 14.55 -13.38 8.36
N ALA A 251 13.26 -13.26 8.70
CA ALA A 251 12.66 -13.92 9.85
C ALA A 251 12.45 -15.44 9.65
N GLY A 252 12.55 -15.95 8.41
CA GLY A 252 12.25 -17.33 8.08
C GLY A 252 10.76 -17.68 8.17
N ASP A 253 9.86 -16.69 8.04
CA ASP A 253 8.42 -16.90 8.05
C ASP A 253 7.97 -17.54 6.73
N PRO A 254 7.26 -18.69 6.73
CA PRO A 254 6.91 -19.42 5.51
C PRO A 254 6.05 -18.63 4.52
N SER A 255 5.37 -17.56 4.95
CA SER A 255 4.59 -16.68 4.07
C SER A 255 5.46 -15.76 3.20
N TRP A 256 6.78 -15.70 3.43
CA TRP A 256 7.69 -14.83 2.67
C TRP A 256 7.69 -15.11 1.17
N LEU A 257 7.50 -16.38 0.76
CA LEU A 257 7.42 -16.74 -0.66
C LEU A 257 6.20 -16.10 -1.33
N LEU A 258 5.03 -16.14 -0.67
CA LEU A 258 3.82 -15.48 -1.18
C LEU A 258 3.98 -13.95 -1.17
N ALA A 259 4.58 -13.39 -0.11
CA ALA A 259 4.84 -11.95 -0.04
C ALA A 259 5.78 -11.48 -1.16
N ALA A 260 6.85 -12.23 -1.44
CA ALA A 260 7.76 -11.97 -2.54
C ALA A 260 7.03 -12.01 -3.89
N GLU A 261 6.20 -13.03 -4.14
CA GLU A 261 5.46 -13.15 -5.39
C GLU A 261 4.36 -12.08 -5.56
N LEU A 262 3.76 -11.58 -4.46
CA LEU A 262 2.87 -10.42 -4.52
C LEU A 262 3.63 -9.14 -4.93
N ALA A 263 4.84 -8.93 -4.40
CA ALA A 263 5.71 -7.81 -4.81
C ALA A 263 6.15 -7.92 -6.28
N VAL A 264 6.51 -9.13 -6.72
CA VAL A 264 6.91 -9.40 -8.11
C VAL A 264 5.73 -9.21 -9.07
N ALA A 265 4.54 -9.69 -8.72
CA ALA A 265 3.34 -9.51 -9.53
C ALA A 265 2.94 -8.02 -9.64
N HIS A 266 3.10 -7.24 -8.56
CA HIS A 266 2.92 -5.78 -8.59
C HIS A 266 3.88 -5.11 -9.60
N ALA A 267 5.15 -5.51 -9.58
CA ALA A 267 6.16 -5.02 -10.52
C ALA A 267 5.87 -5.39 -11.96
N ALA A 268 5.53 -6.65 -12.21
CA ALA A 268 5.16 -7.13 -13.53
C ALA A 268 3.95 -6.35 -14.09
N ALA A 269 2.98 -6.00 -13.25
CA ALA A 269 1.77 -5.29 -13.65
C ALA A 269 1.99 -3.78 -13.87
N THR A 270 2.88 -3.13 -13.13
CA THR A 270 2.87 -1.65 -13.06
C THR A 270 4.21 -0.96 -13.33
N ALA A 271 5.37 -1.63 -13.25
CA ALA A 271 6.67 -0.96 -13.44
C ALA A 271 6.81 -0.30 -14.83
N ALA A 272 6.34 -0.97 -15.89
CA ALA A 272 6.31 -0.39 -17.24
C ALA A 272 5.36 0.81 -17.34
N ARG A 273 4.21 0.78 -16.64
CA ARG A 273 3.26 1.89 -16.59
C ARG A 273 3.85 3.12 -15.91
N VAL A 274 4.55 2.94 -14.79
CA VAL A 274 5.30 4.01 -14.12
C VAL A 274 6.32 4.62 -15.10
N GLN A 275 7.06 3.78 -15.81
CA GLN A 275 8.01 4.24 -16.82
C GLN A 275 7.34 5.04 -17.95
N PHE A 276 6.24 4.55 -18.53
CA PHE A 276 5.49 5.29 -19.55
C PHE A 276 4.96 6.63 -19.02
N GLY A 277 4.44 6.65 -17.79
CA GLY A 277 3.99 7.86 -17.12
C GLY A 277 5.10 8.91 -17.00
N ALA A 278 6.30 8.47 -16.60
CA ALA A 278 7.47 9.34 -16.53
C ALA A 278 7.85 9.90 -17.92
N HIS A 279 7.89 9.07 -18.97
CA HIS A 279 8.17 9.52 -20.33
C HIS A 279 7.11 10.50 -20.86
N HIS A 280 5.83 10.30 -20.57
CA HIS A 280 4.77 11.24 -20.96
C HIS A 280 4.93 12.61 -20.30
N THR A 281 5.48 12.66 -19.08
CA THR A 281 5.75 13.93 -18.38
C THR A 281 7.05 14.59 -18.85
N LEU A 282 8.09 13.80 -19.10
CA LEU A 282 9.36 14.27 -19.66
C LEU A 282 9.23 14.68 -21.15
N ALA A 283 8.23 14.16 -21.86
CA ALA A 283 8.03 14.39 -23.29
C ALA A 283 9.31 14.11 -24.10
N ALA A 284 9.64 14.98 -25.06
CA ALA A 284 10.75 14.76 -25.98
C ALA A 284 12.11 14.62 -25.29
N ILE A 285 12.39 15.35 -24.18
CA ILE A 285 13.69 15.24 -23.50
C ILE A 285 13.91 13.84 -22.92
N GLY A 286 12.84 13.17 -22.47
CA GLY A 286 12.92 11.81 -21.96
C GLY A 286 13.11 10.74 -23.04
N TYR A 287 13.03 11.09 -24.33
CA TYR A 287 13.13 10.15 -25.44
C TYR A 287 14.56 10.00 -25.98
N PHE A 288 15.41 11.03 -25.83
CA PHE A 288 16.77 11.03 -26.39
C PHE A 288 17.81 10.52 -25.39
N GLU A 289 18.81 9.80 -25.89
CA GLU A 289 19.76 9.00 -25.10
C GLU A 289 20.74 9.81 -24.24
N GLU A 290 20.85 11.12 -24.47
CA GLU A 290 21.58 12.04 -23.60
C GLU A 290 20.94 12.12 -22.20
N HIS A 291 19.62 11.91 -22.13
CA HIS A 291 18.88 11.84 -20.87
C HIS A 291 18.96 10.43 -20.26
N GLU A 292 18.80 10.32 -18.94
CA GLU A 292 18.83 9.03 -18.23
C GLU A 292 17.62 8.13 -18.58
N ALA A 293 16.48 8.74 -18.90
CA ALA A 293 15.19 8.05 -19.02
C ALA A 293 15.13 6.88 -20.02
N PRO A 294 15.71 6.96 -21.25
CA PRO A 294 15.73 5.82 -22.16
C PRO A 294 16.50 4.61 -21.62
N TRP A 295 17.54 4.83 -20.80
CA TRP A 295 18.33 3.75 -20.20
C TRP A 295 17.58 3.07 -19.05
N LEU A 296 16.88 3.86 -18.23
CA LEU A 296 15.96 3.36 -17.22
C LEU A 296 14.81 2.57 -17.87
N PHE A 297 14.27 3.06 -18.99
CA PHE A 297 13.26 2.36 -19.77
C PHE A 297 13.72 0.97 -20.20
N ARG A 298 14.94 0.88 -20.74
CA ARG A 298 15.55 -0.38 -21.16
C ARG A 298 15.71 -1.34 -19.98
N ARG A 299 16.17 -0.84 -18.82
CA ARG A 299 16.32 -1.64 -17.59
C ARG A 299 14.99 -2.21 -17.11
N VAL A 300 13.94 -1.37 -16.99
CA VAL A 300 12.59 -1.81 -16.58
C VAL A 300 12.09 -2.94 -17.47
N HIS A 301 12.15 -2.76 -18.79
CA HIS A 301 11.62 -3.75 -19.72
C HIS A 301 12.46 -5.02 -19.76
N ALA A 302 13.78 -4.91 -19.60
CA ALA A 302 14.65 -6.06 -19.50
C ALA A 302 14.35 -6.90 -18.25
N ASP A 303 14.26 -6.28 -17.06
CA ASP A 303 13.95 -6.99 -15.81
C ASP A 303 12.57 -7.63 -15.84
N VAL A 304 11.53 -6.88 -16.24
CA VAL A 304 10.15 -7.40 -16.31
C VAL A 304 10.04 -8.55 -17.30
N THR A 305 10.72 -8.49 -18.44
CA THR A 305 10.73 -9.59 -19.41
C THR A 305 11.45 -10.83 -18.86
N ARG A 306 12.53 -10.65 -18.09
CA ARG A 306 13.23 -11.78 -17.45
C ARG A 306 12.38 -12.50 -16.40
N LEU A 307 11.41 -11.84 -15.77
CA LEU A 307 10.49 -12.52 -14.85
C LEU A 307 9.72 -13.67 -15.54
N ALA A 308 9.44 -13.56 -16.85
CA ALA A 308 8.71 -14.60 -17.59
C ALA A 308 9.52 -15.89 -17.81
N VAL A 309 10.87 -15.83 -17.73
CA VAL A 309 11.74 -17.01 -17.88
C VAL A 309 12.08 -17.69 -16.55
N LEU A 310 11.64 -17.11 -15.44
CA LEU A 310 11.80 -17.65 -14.09
C LEU A 310 10.41 -17.91 -13.51
N PRO A 311 9.84 -19.13 -13.65
CA PRO A 311 8.47 -19.39 -13.19
C PRO A 311 8.32 -19.15 -11.68
N PRO A 312 7.15 -18.69 -11.20
CA PRO A 312 6.87 -18.55 -9.78
C PRO A 312 7.12 -19.88 -9.03
N PRO A 313 7.71 -19.85 -7.84
CA PRO A 313 8.12 -21.05 -7.11
C PRO A 313 6.95 -21.98 -6.78
N ALA A 314 5.85 -21.43 -6.26
CA ALA A 314 4.67 -22.16 -5.82
C ALA A 314 3.44 -21.95 -6.73
N GLY A 315 3.64 -21.42 -7.94
CA GLY A 315 2.56 -20.92 -8.80
C GLY A 315 2.26 -19.43 -8.57
N GLU A 316 1.29 -18.90 -9.31
CA GLU A 316 0.85 -17.50 -9.14
C GLU A 316 0.20 -17.31 -7.75
N PRO A 317 0.16 -16.08 -7.20
CA PRO A 317 -0.44 -15.83 -5.88
C PRO A 317 -1.86 -16.42 -5.70
N ALA A 318 -2.72 -16.32 -6.73
CA ALA A 318 -4.03 -16.95 -6.71
C ALA A 318 -3.99 -18.49 -6.57
N ASP A 319 -2.98 -19.14 -7.16
CA ASP A 319 -2.82 -20.60 -7.05
C ASP A 319 -2.52 -20.99 -5.61
N VAL A 320 -1.58 -20.29 -4.98
CA VAL A 320 -1.20 -20.49 -3.57
C VAL A 320 -2.41 -20.27 -2.67
N LEU A 321 -3.11 -19.14 -2.82
CA LEU A 321 -4.28 -18.80 -2.01
C LEU A 321 -5.38 -19.87 -2.15
N LEU A 322 -5.73 -20.30 -3.35
CA LEU A 322 -6.84 -21.24 -3.55
C LEU A 322 -6.49 -22.66 -3.11
N GLU A 323 -5.27 -23.14 -3.40
CA GLU A 323 -4.92 -24.56 -3.27
C GLU A 323 -4.36 -24.92 -1.89
N THR A 324 -3.74 -23.98 -1.19
CA THR A 324 -3.17 -24.24 0.14
C THR A 324 -4.09 -23.85 1.29
N GLY A 325 -5.14 -23.07 1.01
CA GLY A 325 -5.99 -22.48 2.04
C GLY A 325 -5.39 -21.26 2.73
N ALA A 326 -4.19 -20.81 2.32
CA ALA A 326 -3.54 -19.63 2.89
C ALA A 326 -4.38 -18.35 2.70
N GLY A 327 -4.27 -17.42 3.65
CA GLY A 327 -4.70 -16.03 3.49
C GLY A 327 -3.57 -15.15 2.96
N LEU A 328 -3.85 -13.86 2.78
CA LEU A 328 -2.78 -12.89 2.49
C LEU A 328 -1.80 -12.80 3.67
N PRO A 329 -0.49 -12.59 3.41
CA PRO A 329 0.50 -12.44 4.47
C PRO A 329 0.09 -11.36 5.49
N ALA A 330 0.27 -11.68 6.78
CA ALA A 330 0.05 -10.74 7.86
C ALA A 330 1.08 -9.62 7.80
N LEU A 331 0.69 -8.42 8.22
CA LEU A 331 1.59 -7.26 8.27
C LEU A 331 1.91 -6.93 9.72
N ASP A 332 3.18 -6.61 9.95
CA ASP A 332 3.72 -6.21 11.24
C ASP A 332 3.61 -4.69 11.42
N LEU A 333 2.86 -4.29 12.44
CA LEU A 333 2.65 -2.88 12.81
C LEU A 333 3.57 -2.43 13.97
N GLY A 334 4.48 -3.30 14.41
CA GLY A 334 5.36 -3.12 15.56
C GLY A 334 4.86 -3.83 16.81
N GLU A 335 5.78 -4.05 17.76
CA GLU A 335 5.56 -4.88 18.95
C GLU A 335 4.29 -4.52 19.74
N GLN A 336 4.05 -3.22 19.97
CA GLN A 336 2.86 -2.76 20.71
C GLN A 336 1.55 -3.09 19.99
N ALA A 337 1.52 -2.92 18.67
CA ALA A 337 0.35 -3.21 17.86
C ALA A 337 0.10 -4.72 17.76
N GLU A 338 1.14 -5.54 17.59
CA GLU A 338 1.00 -6.99 17.56
C GLU A 338 0.60 -7.57 18.92
N ALA A 339 1.08 -6.99 20.03
CA ALA A 339 0.61 -7.35 21.37
C ALA A 339 -0.89 -7.04 21.56
N ALA A 340 -1.34 -5.85 21.14
CA ALA A 340 -2.76 -5.49 21.16
C ALA A 340 -3.60 -6.39 20.25
N ARG A 341 -3.08 -6.75 19.07
CA ARG A 341 -3.73 -7.69 18.14
C ARG A 341 -3.93 -9.06 18.79
N ALA A 342 -2.89 -9.60 19.42
CA ALA A 342 -2.97 -10.87 20.14
C ALA A 342 -3.98 -10.82 21.30
N GLU A 343 -4.00 -9.72 22.07
CA GLU A 343 -4.97 -9.50 23.16
C GLU A 343 -6.41 -9.47 22.63
N VAL A 344 -6.67 -8.75 21.54
CA VAL A 344 -8.01 -8.68 20.93
C VAL A 344 -8.44 -10.05 20.43
N ARG A 345 -7.57 -10.78 19.71
CA ARG A 345 -7.89 -12.12 19.21
C ARG A 345 -8.24 -13.09 20.34
N ALA A 346 -7.44 -13.09 21.41
CA ALA A 346 -7.72 -13.91 22.59
C ALA A 346 -9.05 -13.51 23.24
N PHE A 347 -9.31 -12.21 23.39
CA PHE A 347 -10.57 -11.71 23.93
C PHE A 347 -11.77 -12.15 23.07
N LEU A 348 -11.70 -11.99 21.75
CA LEU A 348 -12.78 -12.40 20.85
C LEU A 348 -13.04 -13.90 20.96
N ALA A 349 -11.99 -14.73 20.98
CA ALA A 349 -12.12 -16.18 21.08
C ALA A 349 -12.70 -16.66 22.43
N GLU A 350 -12.34 -16.00 23.53
CA GLU A 350 -12.72 -16.44 24.89
C GLU A 350 -14.03 -15.82 25.39
N ARG A 351 -14.35 -14.61 24.94
CA ARG A 351 -15.36 -13.75 25.59
C ARG A 351 -16.52 -13.38 24.69
N VAL A 352 -16.40 -13.52 23.37
CA VAL A 352 -17.49 -13.25 22.44
C VAL A 352 -18.15 -14.58 22.06
N PRO A 353 -19.40 -14.85 22.50
CA PRO A 353 -20.11 -16.06 22.10
C PRO A 353 -20.29 -16.17 20.59
N ASP A 354 -20.26 -17.40 20.10
CA ASP A 354 -20.61 -17.72 18.71
C ASP A 354 -21.99 -17.14 18.37
N GLY A 355 -22.08 -16.46 17.23
CA GLY A 355 -23.32 -15.89 16.70
C GLY A 355 -23.60 -14.43 17.08
N LEU A 356 -22.85 -13.82 18.01
CA LEU A 356 -22.90 -12.36 18.17
C LEU A 356 -22.16 -11.68 17.01
N THR A 357 -22.87 -10.86 16.25
CA THR A 357 -22.33 -10.17 15.07
C THR A 357 -22.79 -8.71 15.02
N GLY A 358 -22.06 -7.88 14.28
CA GLY A 358 -22.47 -6.51 14.00
C GLY A 358 -22.60 -5.63 15.25
N GLU A 359 -23.80 -5.12 15.50
CA GLU A 359 -24.12 -4.13 16.54
C GLU A 359 -24.98 -4.71 17.69
N ASP A 360 -24.88 -6.01 17.98
CA ASP A 360 -25.60 -6.63 19.10
C ASP A 360 -25.31 -5.89 20.42
N PRO A 361 -26.34 -5.45 21.19
CA PRO A 361 -26.12 -4.68 22.41
C PRO A 361 -25.24 -5.37 23.46
N ALA A 362 -25.35 -6.69 23.63
CA ALA A 362 -24.53 -7.43 24.58
C ALA A 362 -23.05 -7.49 24.13
N LEU A 363 -22.81 -7.60 22.82
CA LEU A 363 -21.47 -7.49 22.26
C LEU A 363 -20.89 -6.09 22.46
N LEU A 364 -21.68 -5.04 22.19
CA LEU A 364 -21.23 -3.66 22.36
C LEU A 364 -20.85 -3.39 23.82
N ASP A 365 -21.62 -3.89 24.78
CA ASP A 365 -21.29 -3.76 26.20
C ASP A 365 -19.99 -4.49 26.56
N LEU A 366 -19.78 -5.72 26.05
CA LEU A 366 -18.53 -6.46 26.26
C LEU A 366 -17.31 -5.72 25.68
N LEU A 367 -17.43 -5.19 24.45
CA LEU A 367 -16.37 -4.43 23.79
C LEU A 367 -16.11 -3.09 24.48
N ALA A 368 -17.15 -2.43 24.98
CA ALA A 368 -17.05 -1.18 25.73
C ALA A 368 -16.33 -1.40 27.07
N ASP A 369 -16.70 -2.44 27.82
CA ASP A 369 -16.08 -2.78 29.10
C ASP A 369 -14.59 -3.14 28.94
N ALA A 370 -14.21 -3.73 27.80
CA ALA A 370 -12.81 -3.99 27.43
C ALA A 370 -12.07 -2.76 26.86
N GLY A 371 -12.77 -1.65 26.61
CA GLY A 371 -12.23 -0.40 26.06
C GLY A 371 -11.92 -0.46 24.56
N TYR A 372 -12.50 -1.40 23.82
CA TYR A 372 -12.20 -1.61 22.39
C TYR A 372 -13.04 -0.77 21.44
N LEU A 373 -14.15 -0.17 21.89
CA LEU A 373 -14.96 0.72 21.04
C LEU A 373 -14.34 2.11 20.86
N ALA A 374 -13.60 2.60 21.86
CA ALA A 374 -12.92 3.90 21.80
C ALA A 374 -11.49 3.81 22.38
N PRO A 375 -10.61 2.99 21.79
CA PRO A 375 -9.33 2.64 22.40
C PRO A 375 -8.42 3.86 22.63
N GLY A 376 -8.50 4.88 21.77
CA GLY A 376 -7.74 6.12 21.90
C GLY A 376 -8.19 7.07 23.02
N LEU A 377 -9.40 6.91 23.58
CA LEU A 377 -9.87 7.79 24.65
C LEU A 377 -9.11 7.53 25.97
N PRO A 378 -9.00 8.54 26.86
CA PRO A 378 -8.43 8.35 28.19
C PRO A 378 -9.18 7.27 29.00
N ARG A 379 -8.47 6.59 29.89
CA ARG A 379 -9.02 5.51 30.72
C ARG A 379 -10.18 5.95 31.61
N GLU A 380 -10.11 7.17 32.15
CA GLU A 380 -11.18 7.78 32.96
C GLU A 380 -12.50 7.99 32.20
N PHE A 381 -12.47 7.95 30.87
CA PHE A 381 -13.65 8.04 30.01
C PHE A 381 -14.02 6.70 29.34
N GLY A 382 -13.44 5.58 29.80
CA GLY A 382 -13.75 4.24 29.29
C GLY A 382 -12.95 3.80 28.05
N GLY A 383 -11.90 4.55 27.69
CA GLY A 383 -10.95 4.12 26.66
C GLY A 383 -9.73 3.38 27.26
N ARG A 384 -8.72 3.15 26.43
CA ARG A 384 -7.47 2.46 26.83
C ARG A 384 -6.26 3.39 26.89
N ALA A 385 -6.41 4.63 26.42
CA ALA A 385 -5.33 5.54 26.07
C ALA A 385 -4.33 4.89 25.10
N ALA A 386 -4.85 4.09 24.16
CA ALA A 386 -4.05 3.33 23.20
C ALA A 386 -3.34 4.25 22.20
N GLY A 387 -2.09 3.95 21.89
CA GLY A 387 -1.32 4.64 20.86
C GLY A 387 -1.89 4.39 19.45
N PRO A 388 -1.49 5.18 18.44
CA PRO A 388 -2.03 5.04 17.07
C PRO A 388 -1.90 3.63 16.48
N ALA A 389 -0.76 2.96 16.70
CA ALA A 389 -0.52 1.62 16.17
C ALA A 389 -1.41 0.55 16.83
N GLU A 390 -1.63 0.64 18.15
CA GLU A 390 -2.58 -0.20 18.87
C GLU A 390 -4.02 0.04 18.38
N GLN A 391 -4.41 1.30 18.16
CA GLN A 391 -5.74 1.63 17.64
C GLN A 391 -5.98 1.05 16.24
N VAL A 392 -4.95 1.06 15.38
CA VAL A 392 -5.00 0.40 14.07
C VAL A 392 -5.21 -1.10 14.24
N ALA A 393 -4.39 -1.78 15.04
CA ALA A 393 -4.50 -3.24 15.25
C ALA A 393 -5.86 -3.65 15.82
N ILE A 394 -6.35 -2.95 16.86
CA ILE A 394 -7.68 -3.19 17.43
C ILE A 394 -8.76 -2.96 16.37
N GLY A 395 -8.66 -1.86 15.62
CA GLY A 395 -9.61 -1.53 14.57
C GLY A 395 -9.67 -2.55 13.44
N GLU A 396 -8.52 -3.08 13.00
CA GLU A 396 -8.43 -4.12 11.97
C GLU A 396 -9.12 -5.42 12.40
N GLU A 397 -8.80 -5.93 13.59
CA GLU A 397 -9.35 -7.20 14.09
C GLU A 397 -10.87 -7.12 14.26
N LEU A 398 -11.39 -6.05 14.88
CA LEU A 398 -12.83 -5.87 15.02
C LEU A 398 -13.52 -5.71 13.66
N THR A 399 -12.90 -5.00 12.71
CA THR A 399 -13.49 -4.79 11.38
C THR A 399 -13.50 -6.08 10.56
N HIS A 400 -12.41 -6.86 10.61
CA HIS A 400 -12.34 -8.17 9.94
C HIS A 400 -13.35 -9.15 10.53
N ALA A 401 -13.50 -9.18 11.86
CA ALA A 401 -14.53 -9.97 12.54
C ALA A 401 -15.98 -9.45 12.28
N GLY A 402 -16.14 -8.27 11.67
CA GLY A 402 -17.46 -7.70 11.37
C GLY A 402 -18.17 -7.08 12.56
N LEU A 403 -17.43 -6.61 13.57
CA LEU A 403 -17.97 -6.18 14.85
C LEU A 403 -17.94 -4.66 15.02
N ALA A 404 -19.03 -4.13 15.60
CA ALA A 404 -19.14 -2.75 16.10
C ALA A 404 -18.70 -1.67 15.11
N ARG A 405 -19.05 -1.79 13.83
CA ARG A 405 -18.64 -0.83 12.79
C ARG A 405 -19.30 0.53 13.00
N GLY A 406 -20.59 0.55 13.27
CA GLY A 406 -21.39 1.75 13.52
C GLY A 406 -21.08 2.37 14.87
N ALA A 407 -21.02 1.56 15.94
CA ALA A 407 -20.72 2.03 17.29
C ALA A 407 -19.37 2.77 17.42
N ARG A 408 -18.38 2.44 16.59
CA ARG A 408 -17.04 3.08 16.60
C ARG A 408 -16.96 4.39 15.83
N VAL A 409 -17.98 4.77 15.04
CA VAL A 409 -17.92 5.98 14.20
C VAL A 409 -17.78 7.25 15.06
N ALA A 410 -18.56 7.36 16.14
CA ALA A 410 -18.46 8.50 17.06
C ALA A 410 -17.09 8.56 17.76
N ALA A 411 -16.54 7.39 18.12
CA ALA A 411 -15.22 7.28 18.73
C ALA A 411 -14.11 7.73 17.79
N ALA A 412 -14.23 7.47 16.49
CA ALA A 412 -13.27 7.94 15.50
C ALA A 412 -13.41 9.43 15.15
N MET A 413 -14.65 9.95 15.08
CA MET A 413 -14.93 11.28 14.52
C MET A 413 -15.09 12.39 15.56
N LEU A 414 -15.76 12.11 16.68
CA LEU A 414 -16.10 13.10 17.72
C LEU A 414 -15.19 12.98 18.94
N GLY A 415 -14.84 11.75 19.30
CA GLY A 415 -14.06 11.43 20.51
C GLY A 415 -12.80 12.27 20.67
N PRO A 416 -11.86 12.26 19.71
CA PRO A 416 -10.63 13.05 19.80
C PRO A 416 -10.89 14.55 19.91
N SER A 417 -11.82 15.07 19.10
CA SER A 417 -12.18 16.49 19.06
C SER A 417 -12.76 16.97 20.39
N ILE A 418 -13.66 16.19 21.01
CA ILE A 418 -14.24 16.51 22.32
C ILE A 418 -13.18 16.36 23.42
N ALA A 419 -12.34 15.33 23.37
CA ALA A 419 -11.27 15.14 24.33
C ALA A 419 -10.25 16.31 24.31
N ALA A 420 -9.94 16.84 23.12
CA ALA A 420 -9.00 17.94 22.94
C ALA A 420 -9.63 19.33 23.21
N HIS A 421 -10.86 19.56 22.74
CA HIS A 421 -11.45 20.91 22.65
C HIS A 421 -12.76 21.09 23.42
N GLY A 422 -13.35 20.02 23.95
CA GLY A 422 -14.56 20.11 24.75
C GLY A 422 -14.32 20.77 26.11
N THR A 423 -15.37 21.38 26.68
CA THR A 423 -15.34 21.82 28.09
C THR A 423 -15.34 20.62 29.04
N PRO A 424 -15.00 20.79 30.33
CA PRO A 424 -15.09 19.71 31.31
C PRO A 424 -16.47 19.04 31.36
N GLU A 425 -17.54 19.81 31.23
CA GLU A 425 -18.93 19.33 31.22
C GLU A 425 -19.22 18.51 29.97
N GLN A 426 -18.80 18.99 28.80
CA GLN A 426 -18.94 18.26 27.53
C GLN A 426 -18.17 16.94 27.56
N LYS A 427 -16.95 16.92 28.12
CA LYS A 427 -16.15 15.69 28.26
C LYS A 427 -16.86 14.66 29.14
N GLN A 428 -17.35 15.09 30.30
CA GLN A 428 -18.08 14.22 31.23
C GLN A 428 -19.40 13.70 30.64
N GLN A 429 -20.08 14.51 29.82
CA GLN A 429 -21.32 14.12 29.18
C GLN A 429 -21.11 13.15 28.01
N PHE A 430 -20.22 13.49 27.08
CA PHE A 430 -20.17 12.81 25.77
C PHE A 430 -19.16 11.66 25.71
N LEU A 431 -17.97 11.78 26.33
CA LEU A 431 -16.94 10.75 26.18
C LEU A 431 -17.37 9.38 26.74
N PRO A 432 -18.09 9.28 27.88
CA PRO A 432 -18.64 8.00 28.35
C PRO A 432 -19.72 7.40 27.44
N LEU A 433 -20.49 8.23 26.73
CA LEU A 433 -21.47 7.74 25.73
C LEU A 433 -20.74 7.19 24.50
N ILE A 434 -19.72 7.90 24.05
CA ILE A 434 -18.88 7.50 22.91
C ILE A 434 -18.14 6.20 23.19
N SER A 435 -17.52 6.04 24.37
CA SER A 435 -16.78 4.82 24.70
C SER A 435 -17.66 3.58 24.83
N ARG A 436 -18.96 3.77 25.01
CA ARG A 436 -19.97 2.70 25.01
C ARG A 436 -20.67 2.49 23.67
N GLY A 437 -20.33 3.27 22.63
CA GLY A 437 -21.01 3.21 21.34
C GLY A 437 -22.47 3.71 21.38
N ARG A 438 -22.83 4.52 22.38
CA ARG A 438 -24.21 4.98 22.66
C ARG A 438 -24.39 6.48 22.38
N MET A 439 -23.79 6.96 21.30
CA MET A 439 -23.96 8.35 20.84
C MET A 439 -24.34 8.37 19.35
N PRO A 440 -25.59 8.03 19.01
CA PRO A 440 -26.06 8.17 17.63
C PRO A 440 -26.11 9.66 17.27
N PHE A 441 -25.38 10.03 16.22
CA PHE A 441 -25.18 11.42 15.83
C PHE A 441 -25.24 11.59 14.31
N TYR A 442 -25.42 12.83 13.88
CA TYR A 442 -25.34 13.24 12.49
C TYR A 442 -24.28 14.34 12.31
N LEU A 443 -23.44 14.17 11.28
CA LEU A 443 -22.40 15.12 10.85
C LEU A 443 -22.94 16.18 9.88
N GLY A 444 -23.25 17.37 10.39
CA GLY A 444 -23.69 18.53 9.62
C GLY A 444 -22.54 19.32 9.02
N TYR A 445 -21.85 18.76 8.01
CA TYR A 445 -20.72 19.41 7.32
C TYR A 445 -21.12 19.94 5.95
N SER A 446 -21.31 19.03 4.99
CA SER A 446 -21.56 19.33 3.58
C SER A 446 -22.84 20.10 3.35
N GLU A 447 -22.85 20.92 2.31
CA GLU A 447 -23.97 21.74 1.86
C GLU A 447 -24.19 21.48 0.36
N PRO A 448 -25.35 21.86 -0.22
CA PRO A 448 -25.65 21.57 -1.63
C PRO A 448 -24.54 22.01 -2.60
N GLU A 449 -23.96 23.19 -2.37
CA GLU A 449 -22.89 23.76 -3.19
C GLU A 449 -21.48 23.54 -2.60
N ILE A 450 -21.37 22.92 -1.41
CA ILE A 450 -20.12 22.84 -0.64
C ILE A 450 -19.89 21.39 -0.19
N GLY A 451 -19.01 20.69 -0.91
CA GLY A 451 -18.51 19.35 -0.55
C GLY A 451 -17.04 19.41 -0.12
N SER A 452 -16.13 19.14 -1.05
CA SER A 452 -14.68 19.09 -0.79
C SER A 452 -14.09 20.42 -0.31
N ASP A 453 -14.73 21.55 -0.62
CA ASP A 453 -14.32 22.88 -0.17
C ASP A 453 -15.03 23.31 1.13
N LEU A 454 -14.99 22.42 2.13
CA LEU A 454 -15.71 22.58 3.41
C LEU A 454 -15.42 23.93 4.11
N ALA A 455 -14.23 24.49 3.87
CA ALA A 455 -13.82 25.80 4.35
C ALA A 455 -14.78 26.94 3.99
N HIS A 456 -15.52 26.82 2.88
CA HIS A 456 -16.44 27.83 2.36
C HIS A 456 -17.92 27.54 2.65
N LEU A 457 -18.21 26.72 3.66
CA LEU A 457 -19.58 26.49 4.14
C LEU A 457 -20.32 27.81 4.44
N ARG A 458 -21.63 27.83 4.15
CA ARG A 458 -22.51 29.01 4.19
C ARG A 458 -23.56 28.96 5.30
N THR A 459 -23.85 27.80 5.89
CA THR A 459 -24.70 27.73 7.10
C THR A 459 -24.13 28.66 8.15
N THR A 460 -24.94 29.57 8.67
CA THR A 460 -24.52 30.62 9.61
C THR A 460 -24.97 30.31 11.03
N ALA A 461 -24.24 30.83 12.01
CA ALA A 461 -24.64 30.90 13.41
C ALA A 461 -24.34 32.30 13.92
N ARG A 462 -25.38 33.11 14.17
CA ARG A 462 -25.25 34.48 14.68
C ARG A 462 -25.49 34.52 16.18
N ARG A 463 -24.61 35.17 16.94
CA ARG A 463 -24.80 35.37 18.38
C ARG A 463 -26.04 36.25 18.66
N ASP A 464 -26.85 35.82 19.63
CA ASP A 464 -28.04 36.51 20.11
C ASP A 464 -28.18 36.28 21.63
N GLY A 465 -27.68 37.22 22.44
CA GLY A 465 -27.55 37.03 23.88
C GLY A 465 -26.53 35.93 24.23
N ASP A 466 -26.99 34.96 25.02
CA ASP A 466 -26.23 33.78 25.44
C ASP A 466 -26.34 32.59 24.44
N ASP A 467 -27.16 32.76 23.40
CA ASP A 467 -27.44 31.76 22.38
C ASP A 467 -26.82 32.14 21.02
N TRP A 468 -26.89 31.17 20.11
CA TRP A 468 -26.62 31.29 18.69
C TRP A 468 -27.91 30.97 17.91
N VAL A 469 -28.20 31.77 16.90
CA VAL A 469 -29.29 31.53 15.94
C VAL A 469 -28.68 30.97 14.67
N VAL A 470 -29.01 29.71 14.36
CA VAL A 470 -28.48 28.95 13.23
C VAL A 470 -29.43 29.02 12.05
N ASN A 471 -28.91 29.39 10.89
CA ASN A 471 -29.65 29.43 9.63
C ASN A 471 -28.86 28.80 8.48
N GLY A 472 -29.49 27.91 7.73
CA GLY A 472 -28.89 27.33 6.53
C GLY A 472 -29.41 25.94 6.19
N GLN A 473 -28.66 25.26 5.32
CA GLN A 473 -28.96 23.93 4.85
C GLN A 473 -27.69 23.09 4.83
N LYS A 474 -27.83 21.87 5.33
CA LYS A 474 -26.83 20.80 5.21
C LYS A 474 -27.37 19.67 4.34
N MET A 475 -26.47 18.92 3.74
CA MET A 475 -26.78 17.83 2.82
C MET A 475 -25.93 16.60 3.11
N TRP A 476 -26.45 15.43 2.76
CA TRP A 476 -25.81 14.11 2.93
C TRP A 476 -25.59 13.70 4.39
N GLY A 477 -26.53 14.08 5.26
CA GLY A 477 -26.54 13.66 6.66
C GLY A 477 -26.93 12.20 6.85
N THR A 478 -25.98 11.29 6.63
CA THR A 478 -26.17 9.86 6.84
C THR A 478 -26.68 9.59 8.25
N GLY A 479 -27.82 8.90 8.36
CA GLY A 479 -28.37 8.51 9.65
C GLY A 479 -29.08 9.61 10.44
N ALA A 480 -29.24 10.84 9.92
CA ALA A 480 -29.84 11.95 10.70
C ALA A 480 -31.27 11.68 11.20
N HIS A 481 -32.05 10.89 10.46
CA HIS A 481 -33.39 10.39 10.86
C HIS A 481 -33.38 9.48 12.12
N ARG A 482 -32.21 8.96 12.52
CA ARG A 482 -31.99 8.13 13.72
C ARG A 482 -31.01 8.76 14.72
N ALA A 483 -30.51 9.96 14.43
CA ALA A 483 -29.55 10.63 15.29
C ALA A 483 -30.27 11.21 16.53
N GLU A 484 -29.58 11.22 17.66
CA GLU A 484 -30.01 11.96 18.85
C GLU A 484 -29.28 13.30 18.98
N TRP A 485 -28.09 13.40 18.36
CA TRP A 485 -27.22 14.57 18.41
C TRP A 485 -26.86 15.09 17.01
N ILE A 486 -26.75 16.40 16.89
CA ILE A 486 -26.26 17.09 15.71
C ILE A 486 -24.87 17.63 16.01
N TRP A 487 -23.89 17.23 15.21
CA TRP A 487 -22.55 17.81 15.19
C TRP A 487 -22.44 18.75 13.98
N LEU A 488 -22.60 20.05 14.20
CA LEU A 488 -22.78 21.06 13.15
C LEU A 488 -21.56 21.95 13.00
N ALA A 489 -21.08 22.12 11.76
CA ALA A 489 -20.13 23.18 11.42
C ALA A 489 -20.88 24.37 10.79
N ALA A 490 -20.74 25.56 11.39
CA ALA A 490 -21.40 26.79 10.94
C ALA A 490 -20.47 28.00 10.92
N ARG A 491 -20.75 28.95 10.04
CA ARG A 491 -20.09 30.24 9.86
C ARG A 491 -20.52 31.17 10.98
N THR A 492 -19.60 31.57 11.84
CA THR A 492 -19.85 32.55 12.92
C THR A 492 -19.27 33.91 12.61
N ASP A 493 -18.26 33.97 11.74
CA ASP A 493 -17.68 35.21 11.21
C ASP A 493 -17.60 35.13 9.67
N PRO A 494 -18.46 35.86 8.93
CA PRO A 494 -18.46 35.87 7.46
C PRO A 494 -17.31 36.70 6.87
N GLU A 495 -16.70 37.62 7.63
CA GLU A 495 -15.60 38.48 7.18
C GLU A 495 -14.23 37.84 7.44
N ALA A 496 -14.17 36.83 8.31
CA ALA A 496 -12.97 36.06 8.55
C ALA A 496 -12.51 35.28 7.30
N ARG A 497 -11.21 35.01 7.26
CA ARG A 497 -10.61 34.06 6.30
C ARG A 497 -11.36 32.72 6.40
N ALA A 498 -11.53 32.01 5.28
CA ALA A 498 -12.39 30.82 5.19
C ALA A 498 -12.27 29.84 6.38
N HIS A 499 -11.05 29.51 6.81
CA HIS A 499 -10.81 28.57 7.92
C HIS A 499 -11.04 29.18 9.32
N ALA A 500 -10.96 30.50 9.49
CA ALA A 500 -10.95 31.19 10.79
C ALA A 500 -12.34 31.67 11.25
N GLY A 501 -13.39 31.50 10.44
CA GLY A 501 -14.76 31.90 10.76
C GLY A 501 -15.73 30.74 11.02
N ILE A 502 -15.23 29.52 11.20
CA ILE A 502 -16.06 28.33 11.44
C ILE A 502 -16.12 28.06 12.93
N THR A 503 -17.29 27.71 13.45
CA THR A 503 -17.50 27.18 14.80
C THR A 503 -18.22 25.84 14.71
N VAL A 504 -17.90 24.93 15.63
CA VAL A 504 -18.56 23.62 15.75
C VAL A 504 -19.51 23.62 16.95
N PHE A 505 -20.69 23.04 16.77
CA PHE A 505 -21.72 22.89 17.79
C PHE A 505 -22.17 21.44 17.93
N CYS A 506 -22.45 21.00 19.15
CA CYS A 506 -23.00 19.68 19.46
C CYS A 506 -24.26 19.83 20.33
N PHE A 507 -25.43 19.52 19.78
CA PHE A 507 -26.72 19.73 20.45
C PHE A 507 -27.75 18.66 20.05
N PRO A 508 -28.82 18.44 20.84
CA PRO A 508 -29.80 17.40 20.53
C PRO A 508 -30.59 17.72 19.26
N VAL A 509 -31.06 16.69 18.56
CA VAL A 509 -32.01 16.85 17.44
C VAL A 509 -33.36 17.40 17.91
N GLY A 510 -34.18 17.88 16.97
CA GLY A 510 -35.57 18.25 17.24
C GLY A 510 -35.79 19.64 17.86
N LEU A 511 -34.75 20.49 17.95
CA LEU A 511 -34.92 21.89 18.33
C LEU A 511 -35.88 22.61 17.34
N PRO A 512 -36.71 23.56 17.80
CA PRO A 512 -37.60 24.33 16.93
C PRO A 512 -36.84 24.97 15.77
N GLY A 513 -37.39 24.89 14.55
CA GLY A 513 -36.77 25.38 13.33
C GLY A 513 -35.90 24.36 12.58
N TRP A 514 -35.62 23.20 13.19
CA TRP A 514 -34.90 22.12 12.52
C TRP A 514 -35.87 21.16 11.82
N SER A 515 -35.57 20.81 10.58
CA SER A 515 -36.30 19.78 9.84
C SER A 515 -35.38 18.98 8.92
N ILE A 516 -35.84 17.81 8.49
CA ILE A 516 -35.08 16.94 7.59
C ILE A 516 -35.91 16.47 6.40
N GLN A 517 -35.22 16.16 5.32
CA GLN A 517 -35.75 15.44 4.16
C GLN A 517 -34.89 14.20 3.93
N GLU A 518 -35.51 13.03 3.91
CA GLU A 518 -34.85 11.74 3.69
C GLU A 518 -34.54 11.49 2.21
N HIS A 519 -33.38 10.87 1.97
CA HIS A 519 -32.88 10.43 0.68
C HIS A 519 -32.34 9.01 0.84
N ARG A 520 -32.88 8.06 0.08
CA ARG A 520 -32.37 6.68 0.07
C ARG A 520 -31.26 6.56 -0.97
N SER A 521 -30.07 6.11 -0.55
CA SER A 521 -28.94 5.90 -1.44
C SER A 521 -29.02 4.55 -2.15
N LEU A 522 -28.17 4.37 -3.17
CA LEU A 522 -27.93 3.06 -3.80
C LEU A 522 -27.44 2.03 -2.77
N GLY A 523 -26.64 2.45 -1.79
CA GLY A 523 -26.18 1.63 -0.66
C GLY A 523 -27.30 1.14 0.26
N GLY A 524 -28.52 1.67 0.10
CA GLY A 524 -29.68 1.35 0.93
C GLY A 524 -29.79 2.21 2.19
N GLU A 525 -28.73 2.95 2.52
CA GLU A 525 -28.73 3.87 3.65
C GLU A 525 -29.66 5.07 3.41
N ILE A 526 -30.16 5.63 4.51
CA ILE A 526 -30.93 6.87 4.47
C ILE A 526 -30.02 8.01 4.91
N SER A 527 -29.76 8.92 3.98
CA SER A 527 -29.14 10.21 4.22
C SER A 527 -30.19 11.31 4.26
N CYS A 528 -29.93 12.40 4.94
CA CYS A 528 -30.88 13.49 5.05
C CYS A 528 -30.31 14.81 4.53
N SER A 529 -31.14 15.64 3.92
CA SER A 529 -30.93 17.09 3.95
C SER A 529 -31.47 17.62 5.27
N SER A 530 -30.75 18.53 5.91
CA SER A 530 -31.20 19.19 7.15
C SER A 530 -31.33 20.68 6.91
N PHE A 531 -32.44 21.25 7.37
CA PHE A 531 -32.75 22.67 7.26
C PHE A 531 -32.77 23.28 8.65
N PHE A 532 -32.16 24.45 8.78
CA PHE A 532 -32.09 25.23 10.00
C PHE A 532 -32.71 26.60 9.70
N ASP A 533 -33.87 26.85 10.32
CA ASP A 533 -34.60 28.12 10.23
C ASP A 533 -34.74 28.70 11.63
N ASP A 534 -33.92 29.71 11.94
CA ASP A 534 -33.81 30.33 13.26
C ASP A 534 -33.66 29.36 14.45
N VAL A 535 -32.89 28.27 14.26
CA VAL A 535 -32.65 27.28 15.31
C VAL A 535 -31.78 27.89 16.41
N ARG A 536 -32.31 27.97 17.64
CA ARG A 536 -31.60 28.51 18.80
C ARG A 536 -30.79 27.45 19.52
N VAL A 537 -29.49 27.70 19.67
CA VAL A 537 -28.52 26.79 20.29
C VAL A 537 -27.73 27.55 21.36
N PRO A 538 -27.64 27.08 22.61
CA PRO A 538 -26.89 27.78 23.65
C PRO A 538 -25.38 27.78 23.37
N ASP A 539 -24.65 28.79 23.85
CA ASP A 539 -23.17 28.81 23.70
C ASP A 539 -22.50 27.59 24.37
N SER A 540 -23.14 26.94 25.35
CA SER A 540 -22.65 25.69 25.97
C SER A 540 -22.61 24.49 25.01
N ALA A 541 -23.33 24.54 23.88
CA ALA A 541 -23.25 23.51 22.83
C ALA A 541 -22.02 23.69 21.93
N ARG A 542 -21.32 24.83 22.00
CA ARG A 542 -20.13 25.11 21.20
C ARG A 542 -18.96 24.23 21.66
N VAL A 543 -18.27 23.59 20.72
CA VAL A 543 -17.05 22.80 20.99
C VAL A 543 -15.84 23.60 20.53
N GLY A 544 -14.90 23.89 21.45
CA GLY A 544 -13.77 24.79 21.21
C GLY A 544 -14.18 26.27 21.04
N GLU A 545 -13.24 27.18 20.81
CA GLU A 545 -13.51 28.63 20.74
C GLU A 545 -14.33 29.07 19.50
N PRO A 546 -15.06 30.20 19.56
CA PRO A 546 -15.67 30.79 18.37
C PRO A 546 -14.62 31.06 17.28
N GLY A 547 -14.90 30.67 16.03
CA GLY A 547 -13.94 30.75 14.92
C GLY A 547 -12.84 29.68 14.93
N GLY A 548 -12.72 28.92 16.03
CA GLY A 548 -11.76 27.82 16.20
C GLY A 548 -12.22 26.47 15.64
N GLY A 549 -13.38 26.42 14.98
CA GLY A 549 -14.01 25.20 14.51
C GLY A 549 -13.19 24.42 13.49
N TRP A 550 -12.37 25.07 12.66
CA TRP A 550 -11.50 24.35 11.73
C TRP A 550 -10.50 23.44 12.47
N ARG A 551 -9.93 23.91 13.59
CA ARG A 551 -9.03 23.09 14.42
C ARG A 551 -9.77 21.87 14.98
N VAL A 552 -11.00 22.08 15.47
CA VAL A 552 -11.87 21.01 15.98
C VAL A 552 -12.18 19.97 14.89
N LEU A 553 -12.49 20.42 13.67
CA LEU A 553 -12.76 19.52 12.54
C LEU A 553 -11.51 18.73 12.13
N THR A 554 -10.34 19.39 12.06
CA THR A 554 -9.09 18.76 11.63
C THR A 554 -8.50 17.82 12.68
N GLU A 555 -8.87 17.94 13.96
CA GLU A 555 -8.43 17.02 15.02
C GLU A 555 -8.90 15.57 14.74
N ALA A 556 -10.13 15.41 14.25
CA ALA A 556 -10.64 14.12 13.79
C ALA A 556 -9.90 13.61 12.54
N LEU A 557 -9.50 14.50 11.64
CA LEU A 557 -8.73 14.14 10.44
C LEU A 557 -7.31 13.65 10.79
N ALA A 558 -6.73 14.06 11.92
CA ALA A 558 -5.46 13.48 12.38
C ALA A 558 -5.56 11.97 12.67
N HIS A 559 -6.78 11.43 12.85
CA HIS A 559 -7.09 10.03 13.06
C HIS A 559 -7.52 9.29 11.77
N GLU A 560 -7.50 9.96 10.60
CA GLU A 560 -7.90 9.42 9.29
C GLU A 560 -7.17 8.11 8.92
N ARG A 561 -5.92 7.94 9.36
CA ARG A 561 -5.16 6.69 9.17
C ARG A 561 -5.85 5.47 9.76
N ILE A 562 -6.47 5.59 10.93
CA ILE A 562 -7.18 4.50 11.60
C ILE A 562 -8.42 4.12 10.77
N HIS A 563 -9.08 5.12 10.18
CA HIS A 563 -10.21 4.91 9.29
C HIS A 563 -9.80 4.21 7.99
N ILE A 564 -8.69 4.64 7.37
CA ILE A 564 -8.14 4.00 6.16
C ILE A 564 -7.75 2.55 6.42
N ALA A 565 -7.10 2.26 7.55
CA ALA A 565 -6.77 0.90 7.95
C ALA A 565 -8.02 0.00 8.12
N SER A 566 -9.08 0.56 8.72
CA SER A 566 -10.37 -0.14 8.83
C SER A 566 -10.97 -0.44 7.44
N GLY A 567 -10.82 0.47 6.47
CA GLY A 567 -11.19 0.24 5.07
C GLY A 567 -10.46 -0.97 4.46
N THR A 568 -9.14 -1.04 4.62
CA THR A 568 -8.36 -2.19 4.11
C THR A 568 -8.67 -3.51 4.83
N ALA A 569 -8.99 -3.47 6.13
CA ALA A 569 -9.42 -4.66 6.86
C ALA A 569 -10.79 -5.18 6.38
N ARG A 570 -11.71 -4.28 6.03
CA ARG A 570 -13.00 -4.64 5.43
C ARG A 570 -12.82 -5.30 4.06
N LEU A 571 -11.95 -4.76 3.21
CA LEU A 571 -11.60 -5.37 1.93
C LEU A 571 -10.96 -6.75 2.10
N LEU A 572 -10.11 -6.94 3.11
CA LEU A 572 -9.55 -8.25 3.44
C LEU A 572 -10.64 -9.26 3.79
N ARG A 573 -11.61 -8.87 4.63
CA ARG A 573 -12.73 -9.75 4.98
C ARG A 573 -13.56 -10.16 3.76
N LEU A 574 -13.83 -9.23 2.84
CA LEU A 574 -14.55 -9.50 1.59
C LEU A 574 -13.73 -10.38 0.63
N PHE A 575 -12.42 -10.17 0.57
CA PHE A 575 -11.52 -10.99 -0.23
C PHE A 575 -11.43 -12.42 0.32
N ASP A 576 -11.40 -12.58 1.64
CA ASP A 576 -11.42 -13.90 2.30
C ASP A 576 -12.76 -14.62 2.04
N ASP A 577 -13.89 -13.91 2.04
CA ASP A 577 -15.18 -14.45 1.60
C ASP A 577 -15.14 -14.93 0.15
N LEU A 578 -14.52 -14.16 -0.75
CA LEU A 578 -14.39 -14.53 -2.16
C LEU A 578 -13.53 -15.79 -2.31
N LEU A 579 -12.41 -15.87 -1.59
CA LEU A 579 -11.59 -17.09 -1.55
C LEU A 579 -12.40 -18.28 -1.02
N GLY A 580 -13.19 -18.09 0.04
CA GLY A 580 -14.09 -19.11 0.57
C GLY A 580 -15.09 -19.63 -0.47
N ALA A 581 -15.77 -18.72 -1.18
CA ALA A 581 -16.71 -19.06 -2.25
C ALA A 581 -16.05 -19.79 -3.42
N LEU A 582 -14.88 -19.32 -3.88
CA LEU A 582 -14.13 -19.95 -4.98
C LEU A 582 -13.55 -21.31 -4.61
N ARG A 583 -13.16 -21.53 -3.36
CA ARG A 583 -12.74 -22.86 -2.87
C ARG A 583 -13.91 -23.83 -2.81
N ALA A 584 -15.12 -23.35 -2.49
CA ALA A 584 -16.33 -24.16 -2.48
C ALA A 584 -16.83 -24.52 -3.90
N ASP A 585 -16.50 -23.70 -4.91
CA ASP A 585 -16.77 -23.97 -6.33
C ASP A 585 -15.50 -23.88 -7.20
N PRO A 586 -14.72 -24.97 -7.32
CA PRO A 586 -13.51 -25.00 -8.14
C PRO A 586 -13.74 -24.70 -9.63
N ALA A 587 -14.96 -24.85 -10.14
CA ALA A 587 -15.27 -24.51 -11.53
C ALA A 587 -15.27 -22.99 -11.73
N ALA A 588 -15.80 -22.22 -10.77
CA ALA A 588 -15.74 -20.76 -10.76
C ALA A 588 -14.31 -20.24 -10.58
N ALA A 589 -13.48 -20.93 -9.79
CA ALA A 589 -12.08 -20.59 -9.58
C ALA A 589 -11.20 -20.73 -10.83
N GLY A 590 -11.57 -21.63 -11.74
CA GLY A 590 -10.83 -21.92 -12.96
C GLY A 590 -9.48 -22.63 -12.72
N SER A 591 -8.86 -23.11 -13.81
CA SER A 591 -7.55 -23.76 -13.78
C SER A 591 -6.42 -22.75 -13.56
N ARG A 592 -5.24 -23.25 -13.14
CA ARG A 592 -3.98 -22.48 -13.16
C ARG A 592 -3.79 -21.81 -14.53
N GLY A 593 -3.35 -20.55 -14.54
CA GLY A 593 -3.17 -19.74 -15.75
C GLY A 593 -4.46 -19.20 -16.42
N SER A 594 -5.64 -19.44 -15.83
CA SER A 594 -6.89 -18.86 -16.34
C SER A 594 -7.02 -17.36 -16.04
N ALA A 595 -7.85 -16.67 -16.84
CA ALA A 595 -8.18 -15.26 -16.60
C ALA A 595 -8.84 -15.02 -15.23
N ALA A 596 -9.56 -16.01 -14.70
CA ALA A 596 -10.14 -15.96 -13.36
C ALA A 596 -9.06 -15.85 -12.28
N ARG A 597 -8.04 -16.72 -12.33
CA ARG A 597 -6.90 -16.67 -11.39
C ARG A 597 -5.99 -15.46 -11.59
N ALA A 598 -5.85 -14.98 -12.83
CA ALA A 598 -5.17 -13.71 -13.09
C ALA A 598 -5.91 -12.51 -12.45
N THR A 599 -7.24 -12.48 -12.55
CA THR A 599 -8.07 -11.46 -11.87
C THR A 599 -7.89 -11.53 -10.36
N LEU A 600 -7.94 -12.73 -9.77
CA LEU A 600 -7.75 -12.93 -8.33
C LEU A 600 -6.35 -12.50 -7.86
N THR A 601 -5.32 -12.78 -8.65
CA THR A 601 -3.95 -12.32 -8.39
C THR A 601 -3.88 -10.79 -8.39
N GLY A 602 -4.51 -10.13 -9.37
CA GLY A 602 -4.58 -8.66 -9.43
C GLY A 602 -5.25 -8.03 -8.20
N LEU A 603 -6.34 -8.65 -7.71
CA LEU A 603 -7.01 -8.22 -6.48
C LEU A 603 -6.12 -8.42 -5.25
N ALA A 604 -5.50 -9.59 -5.11
CA ALA A 604 -4.59 -9.93 -4.01
C ALA A 604 -3.42 -8.94 -3.92
N VAL A 605 -2.79 -8.65 -5.05
CA VAL A 605 -1.67 -7.71 -5.16
C VAL A 605 -2.06 -6.30 -4.71
N ARG A 606 -3.17 -5.76 -5.25
CA ARG A 606 -3.63 -4.40 -4.91
C ARG A 606 -4.08 -4.28 -3.46
N LEU A 607 -4.74 -5.32 -2.94
CA LEU A 607 -5.14 -5.37 -1.53
C LEU A 607 -3.91 -5.37 -0.63
N GLN A 608 -2.94 -6.24 -0.91
CA GLN A 608 -1.72 -6.30 -0.13
C GLN A 608 -0.90 -5.01 -0.23
N ALA A 609 -0.85 -4.37 -1.40
CA ALA A 609 -0.22 -3.06 -1.59
C ALA A 609 -0.85 -1.97 -0.70
N ALA A 610 -2.18 -1.86 -0.69
CA ALA A 610 -2.88 -0.90 0.16
C ALA A 610 -2.61 -1.15 1.66
N ARG A 611 -2.69 -2.42 2.08
CA ARG A 611 -2.39 -2.82 3.46
C ARG A 611 -0.92 -2.51 3.83
N ALA A 612 0.04 -2.81 2.95
CA ALA A 612 1.46 -2.56 3.16
C ALA A 612 1.77 -1.06 3.31
N LEU A 613 1.10 -0.20 2.53
CA LEU A 613 1.21 1.26 2.69
C LEU A 613 0.67 1.74 4.04
N VAL A 614 -0.46 1.21 4.51
CA VAL A 614 -1.00 1.52 5.85
C VAL A 614 0.00 1.09 6.93
N ALA A 615 0.54 -0.12 6.85
CA ALA A 615 1.51 -0.62 7.81
C ALA A 615 2.81 0.20 7.81
N SER A 616 3.33 0.50 6.62
CA SER A 616 4.53 1.31 6.43
C SER A 616 4.35 2.74 6.97
N SER A 617 3.21 3.39 6.69
CA SER A 617 2.85 4.71 7.24
C SER A 617 2.74 4.69 8.77
N THR A 618 2.13 3.64 9.33
CA THR A 618 1.97 3.45 10.78
C THR A 618 3.34 3.32 11.46
N ARG A 619 4.24 2.49 10.91
CA ARG A 619 5.62 2.34 11.42
C ARG A 619 6.41 3.64 11.36
N ARG A 620 6.41 4.35 10.21
CA ARG A 620 7.12 5.64 10.06
C ARG A 620 6.61 6.71 11.03
N ALA A 621 5.32 6.73 11.31
CA ALA A 621 4.73 7.68 12.25
C ALA A 621 5.30 7.55 13.67
N LEU A 622 5.69 6.33 14.08
CA LEU A 622 6.32 6.08 15.38
C LEU A 622 7.76 6.63 15.45
N GLN A 623 8.46 6.73 14.31
CA GLN A 623 9.87 7.11 14.25
C GLN A 623 10.08 8.60 13.93
N ALA A 624 9.36 9.13 12.94
CA ALA A 624 9.65 10.43 12.32
C ALA A 624 8.45 11.40 12.29
N GLY A 625 7.29 11.00 12.84
CA GLY A 625 6.06 11.80 12.80
C GLY A 625 5.18 11.51 11.56
N SER A 626 4.07 12.23 11.44
CA SER A 626 3.01 11.91 10.47
C SER A 626 3.43 12.04 9.00
N ASP A 627 3.04 11.07 8.17
CA ASP A 627 3.16 11.06 6.71
C ASP A 627 1.75 11.04 6.07
N PRO A 628 1.13 12.21 5.82
CA PRO A 628 -0.21 12.31 5.24
C PRO A 628 -0.29 11.76 3.81
N ALA A 629 0.84 11.72 3.08
CA ALA A 629 0.85 11.26 1.69
C ALA A 629 0.58 9.76 1.62
N ALA A 630 1.28 8.96 2.44
CA ALA A 630 1.10 7.50 2.43
C ALA A 630 -0.34 7.07 2.79
N ALA A 631 -0.99 7.78 3.72
CA ALA A 631 -2.40 7.55 4.05
C ALA A 631 -3.31 7.82 2.83
N ALA A 632 -3.14 8.97 2.18
CA ALA A 632 -3.90 9.32 0.98
C ALA A 632 -3.65 8.32 -0.17
N MET A 633 -2.41 7.88 -0.37
CA MET A 633 -2.06 6.85 -1.36
C MET A 633 -2.78 5.52 -1.07
N ALA A 634 -2.76 5.05 0.18
CA ALA A 634 -3.47 3.83 0.58
C ALA A 634 -4.98 3.96 0.39
N LYS A 635 -5.57 5.13 0.69
CA LYS A 635 -6.99 5.41 0.44
C LYS A 635 -7.31 5.29 -1.04
N ILE A 636 -6.51 5.90 -1.93
CA ILE A 636 -6.74 5.86 -3.38
C ILE A 636 -6.75 4.41 -3.90
N ILE A 637 -5.73 3.61 -3.54
CA ILE A 637 -5.67 2.20 -3.96
C ILE A 637 -6.87 1.44 -3.40
N GLY A 638 -7.14 1.58 -2.11
CA GLY A 638 -8.21 0.86 -1.41
C GLY A 638 -9.58 1.17 -1.98
N SER A 639 -9.91 2.44 -2.20
CA SER A 639 -11.23 2.83 -2.70
C SER A 639 -11.47 2.41 -4.15
N GLU A 640 -10.48 2.51 -5.03
CA GLU A 640 -10.58 2.00 -6.41
C GLU A 640 -10.71 0.47 -6.41
N LEU A 641 -10.04 -0.21 -5.47
CA LEU A 641 -10.14 -1.66 -5.32
C LEU A 641 -11.53 -2.14 -4.89
N GLU A 642 -12.33 -1.33 -4.19
CA GLU A 642 -13.71 -1.68 -3.85
C GLU A 642 -14.57 -1.94 -5.09
N GLU A 643 -14.45 -1.04 -6.08
CA GLU A 643 -15.19 -1.13 -7.33
C GLU A 643 -14.70 -2.35 -8.14
N ASP A 644 -13.38 -2.49 -8.25
CA ASP A 644 -12.77 -3.62 -8.99
C ASP A 644 -13.07 -4.97 -8.34
N LEU A 645 -13.08 -5.06 -7.01
CA LEU A 645 -13.44 -6.26 -6.27
C LEU A 645 -14.90 -6.61 -6.49
N GLY A 646 -15.82 -5.64 -6.37
CA GLY A 646 -17.25 -5.87 -6.59
C GLY A 646 -17.54 -6.38 -8.01
N GLU A 647 -16.95 -5.76 -9.03
CA GLU A 647 -17.09 -6.18 -10.43
C GLU A 647 -16.44 -7.55 -10.68
N ALA A 648 -15.29 -7.83 -10.07
CA ALA A 648 -14.64 -9.13 -10.17
C ALA A 648 -15.47 -10.25 -9.54
N VAL A 649 -16.09 -9.99 -8.39
CA VAL A 649 -16.97 -10.94 -7.73
C VAL A 649 -18.14 -11.34 -8.64
N LEU A 650 -18.81 -10.37 -9.29
CA LEU A 650 -19.89 -10.66 -10.24
C LEU A 650 -19.39 -11.49 -11.43
N ARG A 651 -18.21 -11.18 -11.95
CA ARG A 651 -17.61 -11.88 -13.09
C ARG A 651 -17.23 -13.31 -12.76
N LEU A 652 -16.70 -13.54 -11.56
CA LEU A 652 -16.18 -14.84 -11.12
C LEU A 652 -17.29 -15.77 -10.62
N LEU A 653 -18.22 -15.26 -9.81
CA LEU A 653 -19.28 -16.05 -9.17
C LEU A 653 -20.61 -16.00 -9.95
N GLY A 654 -20.70 -15.17 -10.97
CA GLY A 654 -21.88 -15.04 -11.82
C GLY A 654 -23.07 -14.37 -11.12
N PRO A 655 -24.30 -14.54 -11.66
CA PRO A 655 -25.49 -13.81 -11.22
C PRO A 655 -25.87 -14.03 -9.75
N ALA A 656 -25.49 -15.16 -9.14
CA ALA A 656 -25.78 -15.43 -7.74
C ALA A 656 -25.14 -14.40 -6.79
N ALA A 657 -23.98 -13.84 -7.16
CA ALA A 657 -23.32 -12.82 -6.35
C ALA A 657 -24.02 -11.45 -6.37
N ALA A 658 -24.99 -11.25 -7.26
CA ALA A 658 -25.85 -10.06 -7.28
C ALA A 658 -27.10 -10.21 -6.40
N LEU A 659 -27.23 -11.30 -5.63
CA LEU A 659 -28.37 -11.57 -4.75
C LEU A 659 -28.01 -11.26 -3.29
N ALA A 660 -28.98 -10.75 -2.53
CA ALA A 660 -28.82 -10.50 -1.09
C ALA A 660 -28.62 -11.80 -0.29
N ASP A 661 -29.20 -12.91 -0.76
CA ASP A 661 -29.01 -14.29 -0.26
C ASP A 661 -27.97 -15.08 -1.08
N GLY A 662 -27.00 -14.37 -1.67
CA GLY A 662 -25.94 -14.92 -2.50
C GLY A 662 -24.83 -15.69 -1.76
N PRO A 663 -23.68 -15.95 -2.41
CA PRO A 663 -22.63 -16.86 -1.93
C PRO A 663 -22.02 -16.54 -0.57
N ASN A 664 -22.05 -15.28 -0.12
CA ASN A 664 -21.59 -14.87 1.22
C ASN A 664 -22.73 -14.30 2.08
N ALA A 665 -23.97 -14.75 1.87
CA ALA A 665 -25.10 -14.36 2.71
C ALA A 665 -24.81 -14.62 4.20
N GLY A 666 -25.18 -13.66 5.05
CA GLY A 666 -24.90 -13.70 6.49
C GLY A 666 -23.49 -13.23 6.88
N ALA A 667 -22.62 -12.91 5.92
CA ALA A 667 -21.37 -12.19 6.20
C ALA A 667 -21.66 -10.77 6.73
N PRO A 668 -20.72 -10.15 7.46
CA PRO A 668 -20.88 -8.78 7.95
C PRO A 668 -21.16 -7.74 6.86
N GLN A 669 -20.73 -8.01 5.64
CA GLN A 669 -21.06 -7.26 4.44
C GLN A 669 -21.13 -8.22 3.27
N THR A 670 -22.27 -8.25 2.57
CA THR A 670 -22.43 -9.14 1.41
C THR A 670 -21.74 -8.58 0.18
N PHE A 671 -21.45 -9.43 -0.81
CA PHE A 671 -20.89 -8.99 -2.09
C PHE A 671 -21.79 -7.99 -2.82
N GLU A 672 -23.09 -8.26 -2.84
CA GLU A 672 -24.11 -7.40 -3.44
C GLU A 672 -24.12 -6.01 -2.77
N GLU A 673 -24.11 -5.97 -1.44
CA GLU A 673 -24.06 -4.72 -0.68
C GLU A 673 -22.75 -3.97 -0.93
N SER A 674 -21.63 -4.69 -0.95
CA SER A 674 -20.32 -4.09 -1.16
C SER A 674 -20.20 -3.40 -2.51
N LEU A 675 -20.72 -4.01 -3.58
CA LEU A 675 -20.70 -3.38 -4.90
C LEU A 675 -21.50 -2.08 -4.91
N ARG A 676 -22.70 -2.06 -4.30
CA ARG A 676 -23.52 -0.84 -4.21
C ARG A 676 -22.84 0.27 -3.38
N LEU A 677 -22.06 -0.08 -2.37
CA LEU A 677 -21.31 0.86 -1.53
C LEU A 677 -19.97 1.31 -2.14
N SER A 678 -19.40 0.57 -3.08
CA SER A 678 -18.05 0.82 -3.62
C SER A 678 -17.85 2.25 -4.14
N ILE A 679 -18.84 2.79 -4.87
CA ILE A 679 -18.84 4.16 -5.42
C ILE A 679 -18.67 5.21 -4.31
N MET A 680 -19.34 4.99 -3.16
CA MET A 680 -19.23 5.90 -2.03
C MET A 680 -17.81 5.93 -1.46
N MET A 681 -17.09 4.81 -1.49
CA MET A 681 -15.73 4.74 -0.94
C MET A 681 -14.72 5.58 -1.75
N VAL A 682 -14.97 5.78 -3.05
CA VAL A 682 -14.16 6.67 -3.90
C VAL A 682 -14.41 8.15 -3.57
N VAL A 683 -15.64 8.52 -3.21
CA VAL A 683 -16.08 9.91 -3.01
C VAL A 683 -15.96 10.37 -1.55
N SER A 684 -16.35 9.53 -0.60
CA SER A 684 -16.40 9.84 0.83
C SER A 684 -14.99 10.00 1.42
N GLY A 685 -14.88 10.83 2.47
CA GLY A 685 -13.59 11.17 3.08
C GLY A 685 -12.67 11.99 2.15
N GLY A 686 -13.24 12.64 1.13
CA GLY A 686 -12.50 13.36 0.10
C GLY A 686 -12.30 12.50 -1.16
N THR A 687 -12.71 13.03 -2.31
CA THR A 687 -12.64 12.30 -3.59
C THR A 687 -11.20 11.90 -3.90
N ASN A 688 -11.02 10.83 -4.67
CA ASN A 688 -9.67 10.42 -5.08
C ASN A 688 -8.92 11.54 -5.83
N ASP A 689 -9.59 12.46 -6.54
CA ASP A 689 -8.95 13.64 -7.16
C ASP A 689 -8.36 14.60 -6.12
N ILE A 690 -9.09 14.84 -5.03
CA ILE A 690 -8.62 15.68 -3.93
C ILE A 690 -7.47 15.00 -3.17
N GLN A 691 -7.56 13.68 -3.00
CA GLN A 691 -6.49 12.88 -2.41
C GLN A 691 -5.24 12.91 -3.29
N ARG A 692 -5.37 12.83 -4.61
CA ARG A 692 -4.24 13.04 -5.55
C ARG A 692 -3.67 14.45 -5.43
N ASN A 693 -4.49 15.48 -5.22
CA ASN A 693 -3.99 16.84 -4.96
C ASN A 693 -3.27 16.98 -3.61
N LEU A 694 -3.65 16.20 -2.59
CA LEU A 694 -2.92 16.14 -1.31
C LEU A 694 -1.55 15.50 -1.51
N VAL A 695 -1.50 14.35 -2.19
CA VAL A 695 -0.24 13.66 -2.50
C VAL A 695 0.66 14.53 -3.39
N ALA A 696 0.12 15.18 -4.42
CA ALA A 696 0.89 16.08 -5.29
C ALA A 696 1.59 17.18 -4.48
N ARG A 697 0.90 17.78 -3.50
CA ARG A 697 1.47 18.80 -2.61
C ARG A 697 2.58 18.23 -1.72
N ALA A 698 2.39 17.03 -1.19
CA ALA A 698 3.42 16.35 -0.39
C ALA A 698 4.67 16.02 -1.22
N LEU A 699 4.50 15.75 -2.51
CA LEU A 699 5.59 15.55 -3.47
C LEU A 699 6.23 16.87 -3.95
N GLY A 700 5.80 18.03 -3.45
CA GLY A 700 6.36 19.33 -3.80
C GLY A 700 5.93 19.87 -5.17
N LEU A 701 4.85 19.32 -5.77
CA LEU A 701 4.31 19.86 -7.01
C LEU A 701 3.62 21.23 -6.77
N PRO A 702 3.74 22.17 -7.72
CA PRO A 702 3.10 23.47 -7.64
C PRO A 702 1.57 23.37 -7.79
N ARG A 703 0.85 24.33 -7.21
CA ARG A 703 -0.61 24.45 -7.33
C ARG A 703 -1.05 25.01 -8.68
#